data_AF-A0AA36ML93-F1
#
_entry.id   AF-A0AA36ML93-F1
#
_cell.length_a   1.000
_cell.length_b   1.000
_cell.length_c   1.000
_cell.angle_alpha   90.00
_cell.angle_beta   90.00
_cell.angle_gamma   90.00
#
_symmetry.space_group_name_H-M   'P 1'
#
loop_
_entity.id
_entity.type
_entity.pdbx_description
1 polymer ?
#
loop_
_entity_poly.entity_id
_entity_poly.type
_entity_poly.pdbx_seq_one_letter_code
_entity_poly.pdbx_strand_id
1 'polypeptide(L)'
;MRAEGSALALREVVGLRTLQREKEPEASVRLQVYEKLLGEAMAPKMYNMLAAGSKYVVSTSTNGITITFVGYQEAMSKLINRTLNVFNSFNEHLNTTLPSRFHRIAKTYREELETFGGMPSSYAIQDMERLLMRNRFSNHESLEALSKINLTAAARAGGDLLLSKELKMTALAIGNLADLESTDALHEIASSLARPSWTVAQPSPVDGRVEEVQPVVNVQKPVEVRTLNPRPGDPNDVAIVSLVYGVGDVPSRVILSIASSLLGTAAFDHLRTQQQLGPFLSPRTVVQGTKVSADEAEAAIEGLLTTTMPKILRELTVEDFQSQVDAYRQQLLEPPLAASDEVSHFWGHITQGGRCMNLLDKALSFLKSPQCNKQMLIDTWNDLAFGNVKDGKNALRKKISVKYFAQKDGSDTAPKRPTLQEARAAWQKHGVPPAATELLEREWSETKTVAASNSKVRQELAEEGGFFPTDLHCGGEAGGAEAGVVMRQAGMGCSTGRLLSGSMCQSYAYLLQQLSVGGMASVAACEAMRNAICITDQPMTQPKWLFAASMSFPQFPSDEEEWLAGLHHDDFAKRQMMATVLRFGPLAPNCGFQLAGPLASLGTLTALRRAFPNQFLHYHAAGGISAQGVRGKRGYTAFVHAKLARILGASSVLLDVDACKEASSALKEQSAKVAATLCCDLSTGPVFEQHWESMKQALPVLSGKLHALQLPLLFEVLGHSDVLATTEVSVSRKDSSPGLRSFRTVEKVWRAWHRGEDRDDARLAQGLIAAARRDSSLLDAFDAFPDDANVLCPGWRQQLADEERAGASRPRL
;
A
#
# COMPACT_ATOMS: atom_id res chain seq x y z
N MET A 1 5.16 -8.83 -15.81
CA MET A 1 3.70 -8.62 -15.94
C MET A 1 3.36 -7.38 -15.15
N ARG A 2 2.72 -6.43 -15.83
CA ARG A 2 2.43 -5.09 -15.36
C ARG A 2 1.35 -5.11 -14.26
N ALA A 3 1.33 -4.06 -13.44
CA ALA A 3 0.38 -3.86 -12.37
C ALA A 3 -1.04 -3.69 -12.92
N GLU A 4 -1.85 -4.76 -12.89
CA GLU A 4 -3.26 -4.71 -13.32
C GLU A 4 -4.27 -4.75 -12.15
N GLY A 5 -3.82 -5.00 -10.92
CA GLY A 5 -4.71 -5.06 -9.76
C GLY A 5 -5.25 -3.70 -9.28
N SER A 6 -4.60 -2.59 -9.67
CA SER A 6 -5.02 -1.22 -9.35
C SER A 6 -5.86 -0.57 -10.47
N ALA A 7 -5.98 -1.22 -11.64
CA ALA A 7 -6.59 -0.63 -12.84
C ALA A 7 -8.13 -0.72 -12.89
N LEU A 8 -8.78 -1.44 -11.96
CA LEU A 8 -10.24 -1.58 -11.92
C LEU A 8 -10.94 -0.60 -10.97
N ALA A 9 -10.19 0.24 -10.26
CA ALA A 9 -10.75 1.23 -9.35
C ALA A 9 -10.91 2.58 -10.05
N LEU A 10 -12.15 3.04 -10.17
CA LEU A 10 -12.49 4.39 -10.59
C LEU A 10 -12.27 5.37 -9.46
N ARG A 11 -11.88 6.59 -9.82
CA ARG A 11 -11.79 7.69 -8.90
C ARG A 11 -12.33 8.97 -9.50
N GLU A 12 -13.31 9.54 -8.81
CA GLU A 12 -13.83 10.86 -9.12
C GLU A 12 -13.52 11.81 -7.96
N VAL A 13 -12.96 12.96 -8.27
CA VAL A 13 -12.68 14.02 -7.31
C VAL A 13 -13.40 15.28 -7.79
N VAL A 14 -14.28 15.80 -6.93
CA VAL A 14 -15.03 17.02 -7.18
C VAL A 14 -14.71 18.03 -6.09
N GLY A 15 -14.15 19.16 -6.49
CA GLY A 15 -13.91 20.32 -5.64
C GLY A 15 -14.85 21.45 -6.01
N LEU A 16 -15.65 21.91 -5.05
CA LEU A 16 -16.54 23.06 -5.16
C LEU A 16 -15.96 24.19 -4.35
N ARG A 17 -15.63 25.32 -4.99
CA ARG A 17 -14.97 26.43 -4.32
C ARG A 17 -15.90 27.60 -4.08
N THR A 18 -15.82 28.19 -2.89
CA THR A 18 -16.49 29.46 -2.59
C THR A 18 -15.65 30.63 -3.07
N LEU A 19 -16.31 31.74 -3.40
CA LEU A 19 -15.67 32.97 -3.87
C LEU A 19 -14.88 33.68 -2.74
N GLN A 20 -13.81 34.38 -3.12
CA GLN A 20 -12.70 34.83 -2.24
C GLN A 20 -13.13 35.72 -1.06
N ARG A 21 -12.82 35.31 0.19
CA ARG A 21 -12.66 36.15 1.40
C ARG A 21 -11.82 35.41 2.45
N GLU A 22 -11.01 36.14 3.22
CA GLU A 22 -10.47 35.63 4.49
C GLU A 22 -11.64 35.42 5.47
N LYS A 23 -11.68 34.27 6.14
CA LYS A 23 -12.83 33.87 6.97
C LYS A 23 -12.40 33.79 8.43
N GLU A 24 -13.30 34.20 9.33
CA GLU A 24 -13.09 34.20 10.78
C GLU A 24 -12.75 32.79 11.34
N PRO A 25 -11.97 32.70 12.44
CA PRO A 25 -11.71 31.44 13.14
C PRO A 25 -13.00 30.67 13.46
N GLU A 26 -14.07 31.38 13.81
CA GLU A 26 -15.39 30.79 14.08
C GLU A 26 -15.95 30.03 12.89
N ALA A 27 -15.84 30.58 11.67
CA ALA A 27 -16.33 29.91 10.47
C ALA A 27 -15.56 28.61 10.21
N SER A 28 -14.24 28.61 10.41
CA SER A 28 -13.41 27.41 10.27
C SER A 28 -13.78 26.35 11.29
N VAL A 29 -13.95 26.72 12.56
CA VAL A 29 -14.33 25.76 13.62
C VAL A 29 -15.75 25.24 13.43
N ARG A 30 -16.70 26.08 13.02
CA ARG A 30 -18.06 25.65 12.68
C ARG A 30 -18.06 24.58 11.59
N LEU A 31 -17.24 24.74 10.55
CA LEU A 31 -17.08 23.75 9.48
C LEU A 31 -16.40 22.46 9.95
N GLN A 32 -15.37 22.55 10.81
CA GLN A 32 -14.73 21.37 11.41
C GLN A 32 -15.72 20.53 12.25
N VAL A 33 -16.53 21.19 13.09
CA VAL A 33 -17.56 20.51 13.89
C VAL A 33 -18.65 19.92 12.99
N TYR A 34 -19.07 20.67 11.96
CA TYR A 34 -20.02 20.20 10.96
C TYR A 34 -19.52 18.96 10.20
N GLU A 35 -18.26 18.94 9.76
CA GLU A 35 -17.67 17.79 9.07
C GLU A 35 -17.69 16.53 9.93
N LYS A 36 -17.32 16.66 11.22
CA LYS A 36 -17.40 15.55 12.18
C LYS A 36 -18.84 15.06 12.39
N LEU A 37 -19.81 15.98 12.50
CA LEU A 37 -21.23 15.66 12.63
C LEU A 37 -21.77 14.92 11.40
N LEU A 38 -21.45 15.43 10.22
CA LEU A 38 -21.81 14.83 8.94
C LEU A 38 -21.18 13.44 8.80
N GLY A 39 -19.89 13.31 9.09
CA GLY A 39 -19.16 12.04 9.02
C GLY A 39 -19.79 10.95 9.89
N GLU A 40 -20.18 11.28 11.13
CA GLU A 40 -20.87 10.34 12.02
C GLU A 40 -22.29 9.99 11.54
N ALA A 41 -23.00 10.95 10.92
CA ALA A 41 -24.31 10.71 10.34
C ALA A 41 -24.25 9.84 9.07
N MET A 42 -23.18 9.97 8.28
CA MET A 42 -22.96 9.22 7.04
C MET A 42 -22.43 7.81 7.29
N ALA A 43 -21.51 7.62 8.26
CA ALA A 43 -20.81 6.35 8.49
C ALA A 43 -21.73 5.11 8.54
N PRO A 44 -22.82 5.06 9.35
CA PRO A 44 -23.69 3.88 9.38
C PRO A 44 -24.50 3.70 8.09
N LYS A 45 -24.86 4.79 7.41
CA LYS A 45 -25.65 4.76 6.17
C LYS A 45 -24.84 4.30 4.96
N MET A 46 -23.51 4.42 5.03
CA MET A 46 -22.57 4.09 3.96
C MET A 46 -21.80 2.79 4.22
N TYR A 47 -21.94 2.17 5.41
CA TYR A 47 -21.15 1.01 5.84
C TYR A 47 -21.10 -0.14 4.83
N ASN A 48 -22.25 -0.53 4.26
CA ASN A 48 -22.31 -1.64 3.31
C ASN A 48 -21.52 -1.36 2.02
N MET A 49 -21.53 -0.11 1.54
CA MET A 49 -20.75 0.29 0.37
C MET A 49 -19.25 0.30 0.67
N LEU A 50 -18.87 0.74 1.88
CA LEU A 50 -17.48 0.67 2.34
C LEU A 50 -16.99 -0.78 2.46
N ALA A 51 -17.82 -1.67 3.01
CA ALA A 51 -17.52 -3.09 3.11
C ALA A 51 -17.38 -3.77 1.74
N ALA A 52 -18.08 -3.25 0.72
CA ALA A 52 -17.98 -3.71 -0.67
C ALA A 52 -16.75 -3.17 -1.42
N GLY A 53 -15.84 -2.44 -0.75
CA GLY A 53 -14.61 -1.92 -1.34
C GLY A 53 -14.74 -0.55 -2.01
N SER A 54 -15.88 0.13 -1.84
CA SER A 54 -16.01 1.55 -2.20
C SER A 54 -15.49 2.45 -1.09
N LYS A 55 -15.12 3.68 -1.42
CA LYS A 55 -14.71 4.71 -0.46
C LYS A 55 -15.27 6.04 -0.93
N TYR A 56 -15.72 6.83 0.04
CA TYR A 56 -16.06 8.23 -0.18
C TYR A 56 -15.30 9.08 0.84
N VAL A 57 -15.03 10.33 0.49
CA VAL A 57 -14.52 11.35 1.40
C VAL A 57 -15.30 12.62 1.11
N VAL A 58 -15.96 13.18 2.12
CA VAL A 58 -16.54 14.52 2.05
C VAL A 58 -15.77 15.36 3.05
N SER A 59 -15.05 16.37 2.56
CA SER A 59 -14.35 17.33 3.40
C SER A 59 -14.85 18.74 3.12
N THR A 60 -14.88 19.54 4.18
CA THR A 60 -15.32 20.93 4.11
C THR A 60 -14.23 21.83 4.65
N SER A 61 -14.08 22.98 4.00
CA SER A 61 -13.14 24.00 4.43
C SER A 61 -13.73 25.36 4.16
N THR A 62 -13.07 26.40 4.65
CA THR A 62 -13.35 27.77 4.27
C THR A 62 -13.21 27.99 2.76
N ASN A 63 -12.47 27.17 2.03
CA ASN A 63 -12.31 27.31 0.58
C ASN A 63 -13.43 26.63 -0.20
N GLY A 64 -14.20 25.72 0.44
CA GLY A 64 -15.31 25.03 -0.21
C GLY A 64 -15.51 23.58 0.25
N ILE A 65 -16.19 22.80 -0.59
CA ILE A 65 -16.51 21.38 -0.36
C ILE A 65 -15.67 20.54 -1.32
N THR A 66 -15.00 19.49 -0.82
CA THR A 66 -14.38 18.48 -1.67
C THR A 66 -15.04 17.14 -1.42
N ILE A 67 -15.51 16.51 -2.49
CA ILE A 67 -16.08 15.16 -2.46
C ILE A 67 -15.22 14.27 -3.34
N THR A 68 -14.73 13.17 -2.77
CA THR A 68 -13.96 12.15 -3.49
C THR A 68 -14.70 10.83 -3.43
N PHE A 69 -14.85 10.18 -4.58
CA PHE A 69 -15.39 8.84 -4.74
C PHE A 69 -14.29 7.92 -5.25
N VAL A 70 -14.17 6.74 -4.66
CA VAL A 70 -13.29 5.68 -5.13
C VAL A 70 -14.05 4.36 -5.08
N GLY A 71 -14.03 3.58 -6.14
CA GLY A 71 -14.74 2.31 -6.15
C GLY A 71 -14.75 1.63 -7.50
N TYR A 72 -15.43 0.50 -7.59
CA TYR A 72 -15.62 -0.22 -8.85
C TYR A 72 -16.70 0.44 -9.71
N GLN A 73 -16.57 0.36 -11.04
CA GLN A 73 -17.48 0.98 -12.00
C GLN A 73 -18.96 0.68 -11.74
N GLU A 74 -19.30 -0.59 -11.50
CA GLU A 74 -20.69 -1.02 -11.27
C GLU A 74 -21.35 -0.40 -10.03
N ALA A 75 -20.54 -0.01 -9.04
CA ALA A 75 -21.02 0.57 -7.79
C ALA A 75 -20.95 2.10 -7.76
N MET A 76 -20.29 2.73 -8.74
CA MET A 76 -19.95 4.15 -8.68
C MET A 76 -21.18 5.07 -8.67
N SER A 77 -22.10 4.91 -9.63
CA SER A 77 -23.34 5.72 -9.65
C SER A 77 -24.17 5.52 -8.36
N LYS A 78 -24.27 4.29 -7.85
CA LYS A 78 -24.95 4.01 -6.57
C LYS A 78 -24.26 4.71 -5.40
N LEU A 79 -22.93 4.71 -5.36
CA LEU A 79 -22.13 5.37 -4.33
C LEU A 79 -22.33 6.89 -4.37
N ILE A 80 -22.22 7.50 -5.55
CA ILE A 80 -22.42 8.94 -5.76
C ILE A 80 -23.81 9.34 -5.28
N ASN A 81 -24.85 8.70 -5.83
CA ASN A 81 -26.23 9.01 -5.51
C ASN A 81 -26.55 8.82 -4.03
N ARG A 82 -26.06 7.74 -3.42
CA ARG A 82 -26.30 7.52 -1.99
C ARG A 82 -25.59 8.56 -1.14
N THR A 83 -24.34 8.89 -1.46
CA THR A 83 -23.55 9.89 -0.73
C THR A 83 -24.22 11.26 -0.79
N LEU A 84 -24.58 11.72 -2.00
CA LEU A 84 -25.22 13.02 -2.21
C LEU A 84 -26.60 13.08 -1.56
N ASN A 85 -27.41 12.01 -1.64
CA ASN A 85 -28.70 11.96 -0.96
C ASN A 85 -28.56 12.07 0.56
N VAL A 86 -27.57 11.38 1.16
CA VAL A 86 -27.34 11.47 2.61
C VAL A 86 -26.82 12.88 2.98
N PHE A 87 -25.93 13.45 2.17
CA PHE A 87 -25.41 14.80 2.35
C PHE A 87 -26.52 15.86 2.28
N ASN A 88 -27.35 15.83 1.24
CA ASN A 88 -28.47 16.76 1.08
C ASN A 88 -29.49 16.61 2.21
N SER A 89 -29.87 15.36 2.55
CA SER A 89 -30.82 15.08 3.62
C SER A 89 -30.34 15.63 4.97
N PHE A 90 -29.04 15.50 5.26
CA PHE A 90 -28.44 16.04 6.49
C PHE A 90 -28.50 17.57 6.53
N ASN A 91 -28.21 18.24 5.41
CA ASN A 91 -28.25 19.70 5.33
C ASN A 91 -29.67 20.29 5.32
N GLU A 92 -30.65 19.57 4.80
CA GLU A 92 -32.05 19.99 4.80
C GLU A 92 -32.67 19.89 6.20
N HIS A 93 -32.40 18.78 6.92
CA HIS A 93 -33.06 18.48 8.20
C HIS A 93 -32.14 18.76 9.40
N LEU A 94 -32.10 20.01 9.85
CA LEU A 94 -31.25 20.45 10.97
C LEU A 94 -31.50 19.71 12.29
N ASN A 95 -32.72 19.20 12.51
CA ASN A 95 -33.10 18.45 13.70
C ASN A 95 -32.58 17.00 13.74
N THR A 96 -31.90 16.53 12.67
CA THR A 96 -31.30 15.19 12.64
C THR A 96 -30.14 15.03 13.62
N THR A 97 -29.53 16.14 14.03
CA THR A 97 -28.42 16.11 14.99
C THR A 97 -28.95 16.13 16.42
N LEU A 98 -28.83 14.99 17.11
CA LEU A 98 -29.15 14.90 18.54
C LEU A 98 -28.22 15.82 19.36
N PRO A 99 -28.74 16.54 20.38
CA PRO A 99 -27.90 17.35 21.25
C PRO A 99 -26.74 16.56 21.87
N SER A 100 -26.99 15.31 22.29
CA SER A 100 -25.94 14.44 22.86
C SER A 100 -24.78 14.18 21.89
N ARG A 101 -25.06 14.04 20.58
CA ARG A 101 -24.02 13.88 19.56
C ARG A 101 -23.16 15.14 19.44
N PHE A 102 -23.79 16.31 19.36
CA PHE A 102 -23.05 17.57 19.32
C PHE A 102 -22.17 17.77 20.56
N HIS A 103 -22.71 17.56 21.76
CA HIS A 103 -21.92 17.69 23.00
C HIS A 103 -20.72 16.74 23.01
N ARG A 104 -20.90 15.49 22.56
CA ARG A 104 -19.80 14.53 22.45
C ARG A 104 -18.74 14.98 21.44
N ILE A 105 -19.13 15.39 20.23
CA ILE A 105 -18.17 15.85 19.22
C ILE A 105 -17.45 17.12 19.67
N ALA A 106 -18.16 18.10 20.23
CA ALA A 106 -17.56 19.33 20.73
C ALA A 106 -16.60 19.05 21.89
N LYS A 107 -16.94 18.12 22.79
CA LYS A 107 -16.05 17.67 23.86
C LYS A 107 -14.80 17.00 23.29
N THR A 108 -14.95 16.03 22.40
CA THR A 108 -13.81 15.34 21.77
C THR A 108 -12.93 16.31 20.99
N TYR A 109 -13.51 17.26 20.26
CA TYR A 109 -12.72 18.25 19.53
C TYR A 109 -11.98 19.22 20.46
N ARG A 110 -12.58 19.60 21.60
CA ARG A 110 -11.87 20.34 22.66
C ARG A 110 -10.68 19.54 23.18
N GLU A 111 -10.90 18.27 23.53
CA GLU A 111 -9.84 17.37 23.99
C GLU A 111 -8.73 17.22 22.94
N GLU A 112 -9.06 17.11 21.65
CA GLU A 112 -8.08 17.07 20.55
C GLU A 112 -7.25 18.36 20.45
N LEU A 113 -7.86 19.53 20.65
CA LEU A 113 -7.15 20.82 20.61
C LEU A 113 -6.25 21.06 21.83
N GLU A 114 -6.60 20.49 22.98
CA GLU A 114 -5.83 20.54 24.22
C GLU A 114 -4.74 19.44 24.28
N THR A 115 -4.96 18.32 23.59
CA THR A 115 -4.07 17.16 23.64
C THR A 115 -2.98 17.25 22.57
N PHE A 116 -1.73 17.45 23.01
CA PHE A 116 -0.56 17.42 22.13
C PHE A 116 0.01 16.00 21.99
N GLY A 117 -0.73 15.10 21.32
CA GLY A 117 -0.36 13.67 21.15
C GLY A 117 0.71 13.36 20.09
N GLY A 118 0.85 14.19 19.05
CA GLY A 118 1.85 14.06 17.98
C GLY A 118 3.27 14.51 18.36
N MET A 119 4.20 14.41 17.40
CA MET A 119 5.60 14.83 17.58
C MET A 119 5.73 16.37 17.67
N PRO A 120 6.56 16.92 18.57
CA PRO A 120 6.77 18.37 18.69
C PRO A 120 7.08 19.10 17.38
N SER A 121 7.92 18.50 16.53
CA SER A 121 8.22 19.01 15.19
C SER A 121 6.99 19.20 14.29
N SER A 122 5.97 18.36 14.42
CA SER A 122 4.75 18.49 13.61
C SER A 122 3.96 19.75 13.97
N TYR A 123 3.94 20.15 15.25
CA TYR A 123 3.29 21.39 15.68
C TYR A 123 4.12 22.62 15.30
N ALA A 124 5.44 22.56 15.42
CA ALA A 124 6.32 23.64 14.97
C ALA A 124 6.17 23.91 13.45
N ILE A 125 5.98 22.85 12.65
CA ILE A 125 5.65 22.97 11.23
C ILE A 125 4.29 23.67 11.04
N GLN A 126 3.26 23.27 11.79
CA GLN A 126 1.94 23.90 11.72
C GLN A 126 1.97 25.38 12.13
N ASP A 127 2.78 25.75 13.12
CA ASP A 127 2.96 27.13 13.55
C ASP A 127 3.60 27.98 12.45
N MET A 128 4.60 27.46 11.75
CA MET A 128 5.17 28.14 10.60
C MET A 128 4.14 28.31 9.47
N GLU A 129 3.41 27.25 9.16
CA GLU A 129 2.36 27.26 8.13
C GLU A 129 1.24 28.24 8.44
N ARG A 130 0.89 28.40 9.72
CA ARG A 130 -0.13 29.35 10.17
C ARG A 130 0.27 30.81 9.99
N LEU A 131 1.57 31.12 10.06
CA LEU A 131 2.10 32.45 9.75
C LEU A 131 2.14 32.74 8.25
N LEU A 132 2.23 31.70 7.42
CA LEU A 132 2.40 31.84 5.97
C LEU A 132 1.10 31.72 5.18
N MET A 133 0.17 30.86 5.61
CA MET A 133 -1.03 30.53 4.85
C MET A 133 -2.29 31.08 5.52
N ARG A 134 -3.21 31.61 4.71
CA ARG A 134 -4.56 32.02 5.17
C ARG A 134 -5.37 30.82 5.64
N ASN A 135 -6.45 31.08 6.37
CA ASN A 135 -7.40 30.07 6.87
C ASN A 135 -6.79 28.98 7.76
N ARG A 136 -5.64 29.28 8.39
CA ARG A 136 -5.02 28.46 9.44
C ARG A 136 -5.14 29.21 10.76
N PHE A 137 -5.59 28.51 11.80
CA PHE A 137 -5.80 29.08 13.13
C PHE A 137 -5.06 28.27 14.18
N SER A 138 -4.72 28.90 15.30
CA SER A 138 -4.08 28.26 16.44
C SER A 138 -5.10 27.43 17.24
N ASN A 139 -4.60 26.51 18.06
CA ASN A 139 -5.46 25.74 18.95
C ASN A 139 -6.20 26.68 19.92
N HIS A 140 -5.53 27.73 20.41
CA HIS A 140 -6.15 28.73 21.27
C HIS A 140 -7.31 29.46 20.58
N GLU A 141 -7.10 29.98 19.36
CA GLU A 141 -8.15 30.63 18.57
C GLU A 141 -9.31 29.65 18.28
N SER A 142 -8.98 28.39 18.02
CA SER A 142 -9.96 27.35 17.76
C SER A 142 -10.78 26.98 19.00
N LEU A 143 -10.15 26.96 20.18
CA LEU A 143 -10.81 26.72 21.47
C LEU A 143 -11.74 27.88 21.84
N GLU A 144 -11.28 29.12 21.65
CA GLU A 144 -12.07 30.32 21.88
C GLU A 144 -13.29 30.34 20.94
N ALA A 145 -13.09 30.04 19.65
CA ALA A 145 -14.17 29.90 18.68
C ALA A 145 -15.13 28.76 19.05
N LEU A 146 -14.63 27.61 19.47
CA LEU A 146 -15.44 26.46 19.88
C LEU A 146 -16.36 26.78 21.06
N SER A 147 -15.91 27.64 21.99
CA SER A 147 -16.71 28.05 23.15
C SER A 147 -17.96 28.86 22.78
N LYS A 148 -17.96 29.52 21.61
CA LYS A 148 -19.05 30.36 21.11
C LYS A 148 -20.05 29.60 20.23
N ILE A 149 -19.73 28.37 19.83
CA ILE A 149 -20.52 27.59 18.88
C ILE A 149 -21.59 26.78 19.61
N ASN A 150 -22.85 26.96 19.19
CA ASN A 150 -23.98 26.14 19.62
C ASN A 150 -24.36 25.09 18.56
N LEU A 151 -25.22 24.13 18.96
CA LEU A 151 -25.70 23.05 18.09
C LEU A 151 -26.27 23.58 16.77
N THR A 152 -27.12 24.59 16.82
CA THR A 152 -27.78 25.16 15.65
C THR A 152 -26.78 25.78 14.68
N ALA A 153 -25.80 26.54 15.18
CA ALA A 153 -24.76 27.17 14.39
C ALA A 153 -23.83 26.14 13.72
N ALA A 154 -23.53 25.03 14.43
CA ALA A 154 -22.73 23.94 13.89
C ALA A 154 -23.49 23.15 12.81
N ALA A 155 -24.74 22.74 13.07
CA ALA A 155 -25.55 21.98 12.11
C ALA A 155 -25.83 22.78 10.83
N ARG A 156 -26.02 24.11 10.94
CA ARG A 156 -26.26 24.99 9.81
C ARG A 156 -25.00 25.38 9.02
N ALA A 157 -23.80 25.04 9.50
CA ALA A 157 -22.56 25.57 8.92
C ALA A 157 -22.39 25.24 7.42
N GLY A 158 -22.71 24.01 7.00
CA GLY A 158 -22.66 23.62 5.58
C GLY A 158 -23.59 24.46 4.70
N GLY A 159 -24.82 24.73 5.17
CA GLY A 159 -25.77 25.59 4.46
C GLY A 159 -25.38 27.07 4.50
N ASP A 160 -25.16 27.63 5.68
CA ASP A 160 -24.87 29.06 5.89
C ASP A 160 -23.55 29.50 5.23
N LEU A 161 -22.49 28.70 5.34
CA LEU A 161 -21.13 29.13 4.98
C LEU A 161 -20.71 28.70 3.57
N LEU A 162 -21.30 27.63 3.04
CA LEU A 162 -20.93 27.00 1.76
C LEU A 162 -22.08 27.02 0.75
N LEU A 163 -23.18 26.29 1.00
CA LEU A 163 -24.24 26.06 0.01
C LEU A 163 -25.14 27.28 -0.26
N SER A 164 -25.13 28.28 0.63
CA SER A 164 -25.82 29.57 0.42
C SER A 164 -25.15 30.44 -0.64
N LYS A 165 -23.91 30.12 -1.03
CA LYS A 165 -23.09 30.90 -1.96
C LYS A 165 -23.00 30.18 -3.30
N GLU A 166 -22.73 30.94 -4.36
CA GLU A 166 -22.38 30.34 -5.64
C GLU A 166 -21.04 29.58 -5.54
N LEU A 167 -21.02 28.38 -6.11
CA LEU A 167 -19.89 27.46 -6.08
C LEU A 167 -19.40 27.22 -7.51
N LYS A 168 -18.08 27.30 -7.71
CA LYS A 168 -17.46 26.83 -8.96
C LYS A 168 -17.04 25.38 -8.79
N MET A 169 -17.54 24.50 -9.67
CA MET A 169 -17.15 23.10 -9.71
C MET A 169 -15.84 22.93 -10.49
N THR A 170 -14.91 22.17 -9.92
CA THR A 170 -13.71 21.66 -10.56
C THR A 170 -13.69 20.16 -10.32
N ALA A 171 -13.66 19.37 -11.39
CA ALA A 171 -13.79 17.92 -11.29
C ALA A 171 -12.70 17.19 -12.08
N LEU A 172 -12.39 15.99 -11.62
CA LEU A 172 -11.48 15.04 -12.27
C LEU A 172 -12.08 13.64 -12.14
N ALA A 173 -12.36 12.99 -13.26
CA ALA A 173 -12.73 11.59 -13.33
C ALA A 173 -11.58 10.80 -13.99
N ILE A 174 -11.08 9.77 -13.32
CA ILE A 174 -10.01 8.88 -13.83
C ILE A 174 -10.39 7.43 -13.56
N GLY A 175 -10.18 6.59 -14.57
CA GLY A 175 -10.31 5.13 -14.49
C GLY A 175 -11.00 4.54 -15.71
N ASN A 176 -11.50 3.31 -15.55
CA ASN A 176 -12.31 2.58 -16.54
C ASN A 176 -13.73 3.17 -16.73
N LEU A 177 -13.84 4.42 -17.16
CA LEU A 177 -15.11 5.10 -17.48
C LEU A 177 -15.13 5.50 -18.95
N ALA A 178 -16.28 5.35 -19.61
CA ALA A 178 -16.48 5.95 -20.92
C ALA A 178 -16.67 7.47 -20.80
N ASP A 179 -16.26 8.23 -21.82
CA ASP A 179 -16.33 9.70 -21.81
C ASP A 179 -17.75 10.23 -21.51
N LEU A 180 -18.76 9.63 -22.14
CA LEU A 180 -20.17 9.99 -21.92
C LEU A 180 -20.62 9.69 -20.49
N GLU A 181 -20.31 8.50 -19.98
CA GLU A 181 -20.65 8.10 -18.60
C GLU A 181 -20.01 9.04 -17.57
N SER A 182 -18.76 9.47 -17.81
CA SER A 182 -18.07 10.41 -16.93
C SER A 182 -18.71 11.81 -16.94
N THR A 183 -19.12 12.29 -18.11
CA THR A 183 -19.75 13.60 -18.26
C THR A 183 -21.13 13.60 -17.60
N ASP A 184 -21.90 12.54 -17.80
CA ASP A 184 -23.21 12.37 -17.20
C ASP A 184 -23.11 12.26 -15.67
N ALA A 185 -22.15 11.49 -15.14
CA ALA A 185 -21.90 11.38 -13.70
C ALA A 185 -21.52 12.74 -13.07
N LEU A 186 -20.66 13.52 -13.73
CA LEU A 186 -20.29 14.86 -13.27
C LEU A 186 -21.47 15.83 -13.32
N HIS A 187 -22.32 15.74 -14.35
CA HIS A 187 -23.54 16.54 -14.44
C HIS A 187 -24.56 16.13 -13.38
N GLU A 188 -24.71 14.84 -13.10
CA GLU A 188 -25.52 14.29 -12.01
C GLU A 188 -25.03 14.81 -10.66
N ILE A 189 -23.72 14.84 -10.40
CA ILE A 189 -23.16 15.40 -9.16
C ILE A 189 -23.49 16.89 -9.04
N ALA A 190 -23.27 17.67 -10.10
CA ALA A 190 -23.52 19.10 -10.12
C ALA A 190 -25.00 19.44 -9.89
N SER A 191 -25.90 18.70 -10.52
CA SER A 191 -27.35 18.90 -10.42
C SER A 191 -27.95 18.34 -9.12
N SER A 192 -27.36 17.29 -8.56
CA SER A 192 -27.85 16.64 -7.34
C SER A 192 -27.45 17.39 -6.07
N LEU A 193 -26.45 18.26 -6.09
CA LEU A 193 -26.08 19.06 -4.91
C LEU A 193 -27.14 20.14 -4.64
N ALA A 194 -27.99 19.87 -3.65
CA ALA A 194 -29.11 20.73 -3.33
C ALA A 194 -28.72 21.81 -2.31
N ARG A 195 -29.10 23.05 -2.61
CA ARG A 195 -29.10 24.13 -1.61
C ARG A 195 -30.26 23.89 -0.63
N PRO A 196 -30.03 23.93 0.70
CA PRO A 196 -31.10 23.69 1.67
C PRO A 196 -32.19 24.76 1.59
N SER A 197 -33.46 24.38 1.74
CA SER A 197 -34.63 25.25 1.55
C SER A 197 -34.65 26.47 2.49
N TRP A 198 -34.03 26.33 3.67
CA TRP A 198 -33.95 27.36 4.70
C TRP A 198 -32.81 28.36 4.49
N THR A 199 -31.94 28.19 3.48
CA THR A 199 -30.84 29.12 3.19
C THR A 199 -31.28 30.22 2.22
N VAL A 200 -30.69 31.40 2.37
CA VAL A 200 -30.88 32.54 1.45
C VAL A 200 -29.66 32.64 0.54
N ALA A 201 -29.90 32.74 -0.78
CA ALA A 201 -28.85 32.93 -1.76
C ALA A 201 -28.07 34.21 -1.46
N GLN A 202 -26.75 34.10 -1.34
CA GLN A 202 -25.88 35.27 -1.22
C GLN A 202 -25.48 35.77 -2.60
N PRO A 203 -25.39 37.11 -2.80
CA PRO A 203 -24.95 37.67 -4.07
C PRO A 203 -23.50 37.29 -4.36
N SER A 204 -23.25 36.86 -5.59
CA SER A 204 -21.92 36.50 -6.07
C SER A 204 -21.08 37.75 -6.34
N PRO A 205 -19.78 37.77 -5.98
CA PRO A 205 -18.87 38.80 -6.46
C PRO A 205 -18.84 38.84 -7.99
N VAL A 206 -18.78 40.07 -8.51
CA VAL A 206 -18.95 40.44 -9.93
C VAL A 206 -18.02 39.68 -10.88
N ASP A 207 -16.85 39.25 -10.40
CA ASP A 207 -15.82 38.66 -11.25
C ASP A 207 -15.88 37.13 -11.38
N GLY A 208 -16.72 36.43 -10.58
CA GLY A 208 -16.85 34.96 -10.62
C GLY A 208 -15.55 34.17 -10.33
N ARG A 209 -14.49 34.84 -9.85
CA ARG A 209 -13.16 34.24 -9.64
C ARG A 209 -13.07 33.51 -8.29
N VAL A 210 -12.56 32.28 -8.33
CA VAL A 210 -12.24 31.48 -7.14
C VAL A 210 -10.75 31.56 -6.81
N GLU A 211 -10.40 31.28 -5.55
CA GLU A 211 -9.00 31.10 -5.15
C GLU A 211 -8.46 29.78 -5.74
N GLU A 212 -7.57 29.88 -6.73
CA GLU A 212 -6.93 28.72 -7.38
C GLU A 212 -5.60 28.35 -6.74
N VAL A 213 -4.87 29.35 -6.26
CA VAL A 213 -3.59 29.21 -5.57
C VAL A 213 -3.74 29.83 -4.19
N GLN A 214 -3.39 29.07 -3.14
CA GLN A 214 -3.44 29.55 -1.76
C GLN A 214 -2.42 30.69 -1.60
N PRO A 215 -2.85 31.92 -1.22
CA PRO A 215 -1.93 33.02 -1.00
C PRO A 215 -0.96 32.71 0.15
N VAL A 216 0.32 33.04 -0.07
CA VAL A 216 1.40 32.88 0.92
C VAL A 216 1.92 34.25 1.30
N VAL A 217 2.03 34.53 2.59
CA VAL A 217 2.57 35.80 3.11
C VAL A 217 4.02 35.99 2.65
N ASN A 218 4.33 37.17 2.12
CA ASN A 218 5.66 37.53 1.68
C ASN A 218 6.42 38.23 2.83
N VAL A 219 7.09 37.43 3.65
CA VAL A 219 7.89 37.97 4.76
C VAL A 219 9.09 38.76 4.23
N GLN A 220 9.13 40.06 4.57
CA GLN A 220 10.20 40.98 4.11
C GLN A 220 11.44 40.95 5.00
N LYS A 221 11.26 40.56 6.26
CA LYS A 221 12.32 40.43 7.26
C LYS A 221 12.27 39.04 7.89
N PRO A 222 13.38 38.56 8.49
CA PRO A 222 13.37 37.31 9.23
C PRO A 222 12.32 37.32 10.35
N VAL A 223 11.59 36.23 10.51
CA VAL A 223 10.61 36.04 11.58
C VAL A 223 11.03 34.86 12.43
N GLU A 224 11.06 35.04 13.75
CA GLU A 224 11.43 34.01 14.72
C GLU A 224 10.27 33.76 15.68
N VAL A 225 9.73 32.54 15.67
CA VAL A 225 8.76 32.07 16.66
C VAL A 225 9.52 31.41 17.80
N ARG A 226 9.33 31.90 19.04
CA ARG A 226 9.91 31.30 20.25
C ARG A 226 8.80 30.94 21.22
N THR A 227 8.61 29.65 21.47
CA THR A 227 7.60 29.18 22.43
C THR A 227 8.07 27.91 23.14
N LEU A 228 7.37 27.53 24.20
CA LEU A 228 7.59 26.24 24.84
C LEU A 228 7.06 25.11 23.96
N ASN A 229 7.69 23.95 24.08
CA ASN A 229 7.18 22.70 23.54
C ASN A 229 5.79 22.46 24.14
N PRO A 230 4.74 22.39 23.30
CA PRO A 230 3.37 22.32 23.79
C PRO A 230 3.03 20.96 24.41
N ARG A 231 3.90 19.94 24.24
CA ARG A 231 3.72 18.63 24.84
C ARG A 231 4.28 18.60 26.28
N PRO A 232 3.43 18.46 27.31
CA PRO A 232 3.90 18.48 28.70
C PRO A 232 4.87 17.33 28.99
N GLY A 233 5.98 17.65 29.66
CA GLY A 233 7.00 16.67 30.05
C GLY A 233 7.86 16.10 28.91
N ASP A 234 7.68 16.57 27.67
CA ASP A 234 8.52 16.18 26.55
C ASP A 234 9.87 16.94 26.62
N PRO A 235 11.02 16.24 26.71
CA PRO A 235 12.32 16.88 26.91
C PRO A 235 12.92 17.43 25.60
N ASN A 236 12.24 17.29 24.45
CA ASN A 236 12.78 17.69 23.17
C ASN A 236 12.66 19.20 22.94
N ASP A 237 13.79 19.81 22.61
CA ASP A 237 13.87 21.09 21.92
C ASP A 237 13.66 20.86 20.40
N VAL A 238 13.07 21.81 19.69
CA VAL A 238 12.87 21.79 18.23
C VAL A 238 13.33 23.09 17.62
N ALA A 239 14.09 23.02 16.52
CA ALA A 239 14.39 24.16 15.66
C ALA A 239 14.00 23.85 14.22
N ILE A 240 13.29 24.78 13.59
CA ILE A 240 12.99 24.78 12.16
C ILE A 240 13.61 26.03 11.57
N VAL A 241 14.31 25.89 10.44
CA VAL A 241 14.71 27.01 9.59
C VAL A 241 14.15 26.78 8.19
N SER A 242 13.37 27.74 7.72
CA SER A 242 12.82 27.76 6.38
C SER A 242 13.23 29.04 5.66
N LEU A 243 13.91 28.88 4.52
CA LEU A 243 14.27 29.97 3.62
C LEU A 243 13.25 30.03 2.48
N VAL A 244 12.70 31.21 2.22
CA VAL A 244 11.66 31.43 1.20
C VAL A 244 12.30 32.02 -0.06
N TYR A 245 12.41 31.22 -1.11
CA TYR A 245 12.97 31.65 -2.39
C TYR A 245 12.08 32.68 -3.13
N GLY A 246 10.76 32.49 -3.06
CA GLY A 246 9.77 33.30 -3.77
C GLY A 246 8.99 32.49 -4.81
N VAL A 247 8.45 33.16 -5.82
CA VAL A 247 7.66 32.50 -6.89
C VAL A 247 8.62 31.88 -7.89
N GLY A 248 8.77 30.55 -7.84
CA GLY A 248 9.68 29.81 -8.70
C GLY A 248 9.14 29.58 -10.11
N ASP A 249 10.00 29.75 -11.10
CA ASP A 249 9.79 29.39 -12.50
C ASP A 249 10.27 27.95 -12.78
N VAL A 250 10.18 27.50 -14.04
CA VAL A 250 10.60 26.14 -14.43
C VAL A 250 12.08 25.89 -14.09
N PRO A 251 13.04 26.74 -14.50
CA PRO A 251 14.44 26.59 -14.13
C PRO A 251 14.67 26.50 -12.61
N SER A 252 14.16 27.46 -11.84
CA SER A 252 14.43 27.51 -10.40
C SER A 252 13.82 26.31 -9.68
N ARG A 253 12.64 25.84 -10.10
CA ARG A 253 11.99 24.64 -9.51
C ARG A 253 12.82 23.38 -9.72
N VAL A 254 13.35 23.19 -10.92
CA VAL A 254 14.20 22.04 -11.24
C VAL A 254 15.50 22.09 -10.43
N ILE A 255 16.19 23.23 -10.45
CA ILE A 255 17.46 23.41 -9.74
C ILE A 255 17.28 23.26 -8.23
N LEU A 256 16.24 23.85 -7.64
CA LEU A 256 15.94 23.71 -6.22
C LEU A 256 15.53 22.27 -5.84
N SER A 257 14.91 21.52 -6.74
CA SER A 257 14.59 20.10 -6.50
C SER A 257 15.86 19.25 -6.42
N ILE A 258 16.81 19.47 -7.35
CA ILE A 258 18.13 18.83 -7.31
C ILE A 258 18.89 19.24 -6.04
N ALA A 259 18.89 20.52 -5.70
CA ALA A 259 19.51 21.03 -4.47
C ALA A 259 18.89 20.40 -3.22
N SER A 260 17.56 20.23 -3.20
CA SER A 260 16.82 19.63 -2.08
C SER A 260 17.14 18.15 -1.89
N SER A 261 17.37 17.40 -2.99
CA SER A 261 17.83 16.01 -2.92
C SER A 261 19.20 15.91 -2.24
N LEU A 262 20.15 16.72 -2.70
CA LEU A 262 21.52 16.79 -2.13
C LEU A 262 21.52 17.26 -0.68
N LEU A 263 20.74 18.30 -0.36
CA LEU A 263 20.57 18.79 1.00
C LEU A 263 20.01 17.70 1.92
N GLY A 264 19.08 16.88 1.42
CA GLY A 264 18.47 15.81 2.20
C GLY A 264 19.51 14.82 2.73
N THR A 265 20.41 14.36 1.86
CA THR A 265 21.52 13.49 2.22
C THR A 265 22.51 14.21 3.15
N ALA A 266 22.92 15.43 2.79
CA ALA A 266 23.87 16.22 3.56
C ALA A 266 23.39 16.52 4.99
N ALA A 267 22.11 16.85 5.14
CA ALA A 267 21.50 17.16 6.43
C ALA A 267 21.43 15.92 7.32
N PHE A 268 21.06 14.76 6.75
CA PHE A 268 21.04 13.50 7.49
C PHE A 268 22.45 13.15 7.99
N ASP A 269 23.46 13.22 7.13
CA ASP A 269 24.83 12.89 7.53
C ASP A 269 25.41 13.89 8.54
N HIS A 270 25.23 15.19 8.30
CA HIS A 270 25.84 16.21 9.15
C HIS A 270 25.11 16.39 10.49
N LEU A 271 23.79 16.60 10.46
CA LEU A 271 23.04 16.88 11.67
C LEU A 271 22.80 15.61 12.48
N ARG A 272 22.42 14.49 11.84
CA ARG A 272 22.09 13.25 12.57
C ARG A 272 23.29 12.32 12.76
N THR A 273 24.12 12.07 11.76
CA THR A 273 25.21 11.10 11.91
C THR A 273 26.41 11.71 12.64
N GLN A 274 26.86 12.89 12.22
CA GLN A 274 28.05 13.55 12.80
C GLN A 274 27.73 14.29 14.10
N GLN A 275 26.70 15.14 14.10
CA GLN A 275 26.34 15.93 15.29
C GLN A 275 25.32 15.25 16.21
N GLN A 276 24.69 14.16 15.78
CA GLN A 276 23.71 13.38 16.57
C GLN A 276 22.48 14.18 17.04
N LEU A 277 22.05 15.13 16.21
CA LEU A 277 20.92 16.04 16.40
C LEU A 277 19.65 15.49 15.71
N GLY A 278 19.11 14.38 16.21
CA GLY A 278 17.71 13.98 15.94
C GLY A 278 17.27 13.70 14.47
N PRO A 279 15.97 13.49 14.22
CA PRO A 279 15.41 13.26 12.89
C PRO A 279 15.20 14.56 12.08
N PHE A 280 15.39 14.47 10.75
CA PHE A 280 15.35 15.56 9.76
C PHE A 280 14.27 15.31 8.67
N LEU A 281 13.65 16.38 8.12
CA LEU A 281 12.57 16.31 7.10
C LEU A 281 12.63 17.47 6.06
N SER A 282 13.24 17.25 4.88
CA SER A 282 13.35 18.21 3.75
C SER A 282 11.99 18.52 3.07
N PRO A 283 11.73 19.71 2.44
CA PRO A 283 12.62 20.84 2.07
C PRO A 283 12.88 21.88 3.17
N ARG A 284 12.40 21.62 4.39
CA ARG A 284 12.61 22.48 5.56
C ARG A 284 13.67 21.82 6.43
N THR A 285 14.65 22.56 6.94
CA THR A 285 15.61 21.92 7.86
C THR A 285 15.02 21.92 9.25
N VAL A 286 14.66 20.73 9.73
CA VAL A 286 14.08 20.49 11.05
C VAL A 286 15.07 19.69 11.87
N VAL A 287 15.31 20.14 13.10
CA VAL A 287 16.09 19.42 14.11
C VAL A 287 15.23 19.30 15.36
N GLN A 288 15.07 18.08 15.86
CA GLN A 288 14.37 17.79 17.12
C GLN A 288 15.26 16.91 18.00
N GLY A 289 15.55 17.32 19.23
CA GLY A 289 16.34 16.48 20.14
C GLY A 289 16.51 17.08 21.54
N THR A 290 17.24 16.37 22.38
CA THR A 290 17.46 16.72 23.80
C THR A 290 18.88 17.21 24.10
N LYS A 291 19.80 17.08 23.13
CA LYS A 291 21.23 17.31 23.35
C LYS A 291 21.64 18.77 23.34
N VAL A 292 20.97 19.56 22.51
CA VAL A 292 21.27 20.98 22.28
C VAL A 292 19.97 21.78 22.39
N SER A 293 20.08 23.05 22.75
CA SER A 293 18.92 23.94 22.76
C SER A 293 18.44 24.22 21.34
N ALA A 294 17.20 24.69 21.19
CA ALA A 294 16.69 25.10 19.87
C ALA A 294 17.52 26.24 19.24
N ASP A 295 18.18 27.08 20.04
CA ASP A 295 19.09 28.13 19.54
C ASP A 295 20.38 27.55 18.95
N GLU A 296 20.97 26.57 19.62
CA GLU A 296 22.15 25.88 19.13
C GLU A 296 21.82 24.99 17.91
N ALA A 297 20.64 24.37 17.90
CA ALA A 297 20.15 23.64 16.73
C ALA A 297 19.96 24.56 15.51
N GLU A 298 19.45 25.79 15.67
CA GLU A 298 19.40 26.76 14.57
C GLU A 298 20.80 27.11 14.07
N ALA A 299 21.77 27.33 14.96
CA ALA A 299 23.15 27.60 14.57
C ALA A 299 23.78 26.43 13.79
N ALA A 300 23.49 25.19 14.18
CA ALA A 300 23.90 24.00 13.44
C ALA A 300 23.28 23.94 12.03
N ILE A 301 22.01 24.32 11.91
CA ILE A 301 21.33 24.41 10.61
C ILE A 301 21.98 25.49 9.73
N GLU A 302 22.31 26.66 10.27
CA GLU A 302 23.00 27.70 9.52
C GLU A 302 24.39 27.23 9.04
N GLY A 303 25.14 26.50 9.87
CA GLY A 303 26.41 25.88 9.46
C GLY A 303 26.24 24.88 8.32
N LEU A 304 25.18 24.06 8.36
CA LEU A 304 24.85 23.16 7.25
C LEU A 304 24.57 23.95 5.95
N LEU A 305 23.72 24.98 6.02
CA LEU A 305 23.26 25.74 4.86
C LEU A 305 24.34 26.63 4.24
N THR A 306 25.25 27.17 5.05
CA THR A 306 26.25 28.16 4.64
C THR A 306 27.68 27.62 4.53
N THR A 307 27.98 26.45 5.10
CA THR A 307 29.31 25.83 5.04
C THR A 307 29.28 24.50 4.33
N THR A 308 28.56 23.53 4.90
CA THR A 308 28.59 22.14 4.44
C THR A 308 27.99 22.00 3.04
N MET A 309 26.80 22.55 2.82
CA MET A 309 26.13 22.45 1.53
C MET A 309 26.89 23.20 0.41
N PRO A 310 27.36 24.45 0.59
CA PRO A 310 28.21 25.11 -0.41
C PRO A 310 29.54 24.40 -0.68
N LYS A 311 30.10 23.69 0.31
CA LYS A 311 31.27 22.84 0.09
C LYS A 311 30.94 21.65 -0.82
N ILE A 312 29.86 20.92 -0.51
CA ILE A 312 29.37 19.80 -1.33
C ILE A 312 29.11 20.26 -2.77
N LEU A 313 28.43 21.38 -2.95
CA LEU A 313 28.13 21.91 -4.29
C LEU A 313 29.38 22.30 -5.08
N ARG A 314 30.42 22.84 -4.43
CA ARG A 314 31.69 23.18 -5.09
C ARG A 314 32.51 21.95 -5.44
N GLU A 315 32.51 20.94 -4.58
CA GLU A 315 33.28 19.69 -4.77
C GLU A 315 32.56 18.69 -5.71
N LEU A 316 31.26 18.89 -5.97
CA LEU A 316 30.47 18.04 -6.86
C LEU A 316 31.11 17.92 -8.25
N THR A 317 31.44 16.71 -8.69
CA THR A 317 32.01 16.52 -10.03
C THR A 317 30.94 16.74 -11.11
N VAL A 318 31.36 16.96 -12.36
CA VAL A 318 30.41 17.09 -13.48
C VAL A 318 29.62 15.79 -13.68
N GLU A 319 30.28 14.64 -13.48
CA GLU A 319 29.67 13.32 -13.57
C GLU A 319 28.63 13.10 -12.46
N ASP A 320 28.95 13.45 -11.21
CA ASP A 320 28.02 13.34 -10.10
C ASP A 320 26.82 14.28 -10.27
N PHE A 321 27.05 15.51 -10.75
CA PHE A 321 25.96 16.43 -11.08
C PHE A 321 25.03 15.84 -12.15
N GLN A 322 25.61 15.25 -13.20
CA GLN A 322 24.82 14.61 -14.26
C GLN A 322 24.03 13.40 -13.70
N SER A 323 24.62 12.62 -12.80
CA SER A 323 23.93 11.53 -12.10
C SER A 323 22.72 12.03 -11.30
N GLN A 324 22.82 13.17 -10.61
CA GLN A 324 21.67 13.79 -9.92
C GLN A 324 20.59 14.28 -10.90
N VAL A 325 21.00 14.88 -12.02
CA VAL A 325 20.09 15.29 -13.11
C VAL A 325 19.34 14.08 -13.66
N ASP A 326 20.04 12.97 -13.92
CA ASP A 326 19.45 11.75 -14.45
C ASP A 326 18.54 11.05 -13.43
N ALA A 327 18.91 11.02 -12.16
CA ALA A 327 18.06 10.50 -11.08
C ALA A 327 16.76 11.31 -10.95
N TYR A 328 16.85 12.65 -10.95
CA TYR A 328 15.68 13.52 -10.90
C TYR A 328 14.82 13.37 -12.17
N ARG A 329 15.44 13.22 -13.34
CA ARG A 329 14.72 12.91 -14.59
C ARG A 329 13.98 11.57 -14.52
N GLN A 330 14.60 10.53 -13.96
CA GLN A 330 13.94 9.23 -13.78
C GLN A 330 12.75 9.34 -12.83
N GLN A 331 12.88 10.10 -11.74
CA GLN A 331 11.78 10.38 -10.83
C GLN A 331 10.61 11.10 -11.51
N LEU A 332 10.89 12.08 -12.36
CA LEU A 332 9.86 12.79 -13.13
C LEU A 332 9.16 11.90 -14.18
N LEU A 333 9.87 10.90 -14.70
CA LEU A 333 9.36 9.95 -15.69
C LEU A 333 8.78 8.67 -15.07
N GLU A 334 8.80 8.55 -13.74
CA GLU A 334 8.27 7.38 -13.06
C GLU A 334 6.75 7.28 -13.32
N PRO A 335 6.28 6.17 -13.91
CA PRO A 335 4.85 6.02 -14.16
C PRO A 335 4.10 5.82 -12.84
N PRO A 336 2.85 6.31 -12.73
CA PRO A 336 2.03 6.08 -11.54
C PRO A 336 1.87 4.57 -11.29
N LEU A 337 2.06 4.13 -10.04
CA LEU A 337 1.96 2.72 -9.65
C LEU A 337 0.55 2.35 -9.18
N ALA A 338 -0.23 3.35 -8.77
CA ALA A 338 -1.64 3.23 -8.41
C ALA A 338 -2.49 4.35 -9.01
N ALA A 339 -3.81 4.12 -9.14
CA ALA A 339 -4.77 5.13 -9.58
C ALA A 339 -4.75 6.39 -8.69
N SER A 340 -4.33 6.27 -7.42
CA SER A 340 -4.11 7.44 -6.56
C SER A 340 -2.99 8.34 -7.06
N ASP A 341 -1.93 7.76 -7.59
CA ASP A 341 -0.74 8.47 -8.04
C ASP A 341 -1.06 9.21 -9.34
N GLU A 342 -1.84 8.59 -10.22
CA GLU A 342 -2.37 9.21 -11.43
C GLU A 342 -3.29 10.40 -11.10
N VAL A 343 -4.22 10.23 -10.16
CA VAL A 343 -5.05 11.35 -9.68
C VAL A 343 -4.19 12.45 -9.08
N SER A 344 -3.20 12.12 -8.24
CA SER A 344 -2.29 13.11 -7.68
C SER A 344 -1.47 13.85 -8.75
N HIS A 345 -1.09 13.17 -9.82
CA HIS A 345 -0.38 13.75 -10.96
C HIS A 345 -1.19 14.87 -11.62
N PHE A 346 -2.48 14.64 -11.90
CA PHE A 346 -3.31 15.64 -12.59
C PHE A 346 -4.01 16.64 -11.66
N TRP A 347 -4.46 16.21 -10.49
CA TRP A 347 -5.33 17.00 -9.62
C TRP A 347 -4.68 18.31 -9.17
N GLY A 348 -3.36 18.31 -8.90
CA GLY A 348 -2.62 19.52 -8.57
C GLY A 348 -2.68 20.59 -9.65
N HIS A 349 -2.57 20.19 -10.92
CA HIS A 349 -2.65 21.10 -12.06
C HIS A 349 -4.08 21.58 -12.32
N ILE A 350 -5.06 20.67 -12.24
CA ILE A 350 -6.48 20.98 -12.46
C ILE A 350 -7.00 21.97 -11.42
N THR A 351 -6.67 21.73 -10.14
CA THR A 351 -7.04 22.62 -9.04
C THR A 351 -6.39 24.00 -9.14
N GLN A 352 -5.28 24.13 -9.85
CA GLN A 352 -4.61 25.39 -10.16
C GLN A 352 -5.11 26.01 -11.49
N GLY A 353 -6.32 25.66 -11.92
CA GLY A 353 -6.94 26.20 -13.12
C GLY A 353 -6.46 25.57 -14.43
N GLY A 354 -5.77 24.42 -14.38
CA GLY A 354 -5.29 23.69 -15.56
C GLY A 354 -4.17 24.38 -16.35
N ARG A 355 -3.59 25.45 -15.82
CA ARG A 355 -2.66 26.33 -16.57
C ARG A 355 -1.27 25.74 -16.80
N CYS A 356 -0.94 24.66 -16.08
CA CYS A 356 0.42 24.12 -15.99
C CYS A 356 0.52 22.64 -16.37
N MET A 357 -0.36 22.15 -17.25
CA MET A 357 -0.33 20.74 -17.70
C MET A 357 1.00 20.36 -18.37
N ASN A 358 1.64 21.29 -19.09
CA ASN A 358 2.91 21.05 -19.78
C ASN A 358 4.14 21.28 -18.88
N LEU A 359 3.97 21.43 -17.56
CA LEU A 359 5.08 21.73 -16.64
C LEU A 359 6.13 20.63 -16.65
N LEU A 360 5.70 19.36 -16.74
CA LEU A 360 6.60 18.22 -16.82
C LEU A 360 7.49 18.29 -18.07
N ASP A 361 6.89 18.52 -19.24
CA ASP A 361 7.64 18.62 -20.51
C ASP A 361 8.64 19.78 -20.47
N LYS A 362 8.23 20.92 -19.89
CA LYS A 362 9.11 22.07 -19.73
C LYS A 362 10.26 21.77 -18.78
N ALA A 363 10.01 21.10 -17.66
CA ALA A 363 11.06 20.66 -16.74
C ALA A 363 12.04 19.68 -17.41
N LEU A 364 11.53 18.68 -18.14
CA LEU A 364 12.34 17.73 -18.90
C LEU A 364 13.16 18.40 -20.02
N SER A 365 12.60 19.42 -20.68
CA SER A 365 13.31 20.21 -21.70
C SER A 365 14.44 21.03 -21.08
N PHE A 366 14.21 21.62 -19.91
CA PHE A 366 15.19 22.39 -19.18
C PHE A 366 16.36 21.52 -18.69
N LEU A 367 16.07 20.31 -18.18
CA LEU A 367 17.09 19.34 -17.76
C LEU A 367 18.06 18.95 -18.90
N LYS A 368 17.61 18.97 -20.16
CA LYS A 368 18.45 18.70 -21.34
C LYS A 368 19.18 19.94 -21.84
N SER A 369 18.81 21.13 -21.38
CA SER A 369 19.39 22.38 -21.86
C SER A 369 20.77 22.62 -21.25
N PRO A 370 21.68 23.32 -21.96
CA PRO A 370 22.99 23.68 -21.40
C PRO A 370 22.89 24.67 -20.22
N GLN A 371 21.72 25.27 -20.01
CA GLN A 371 21.46 26.15 -18.86
C GLN A 371 21.37 25.36 -17.55
N CYS A 372 20.93 24.09 -17.60
CA CYS A 372 20.92 23.22 -16.44
C CYS A 372 22.34 22.71 -16.18
N ASN A 373 23.11 23.47 -15.39
CA ASN A 373 24.49 23.16 -15.09
C ASN A 373 24.83 23.38 -13.60
N LYS A 374 25.98 22.86 -13.18
CA LYS A 374 26.50 22.97 -11.81
C LYS A 374 26.61 24.44 -11.34
N GLN A 375 26.96 25.37 -12.23
CA GLN A 375 27.11 26.77 -11.84
C GLN A 375 25.75 27.39 -11.47
N MET A 376 24.70 27.11 -12.25
CA MET A 376 23.35 27.56 -11.92
C MET A 376 22.86 26.98 -10.58
N LEU A 377 23.22 25.74 -10.25
CA LEU A 377 22.94 25.13 -8.95
C LEU A 377 23.63 25.87 -7.80
N ILE A 378 24.93 26.20 -7.96
CA ILE A 378 25.71 26.96 -6.98
C ILE A 378 25.14 28.38 -6.81
N ASP A 379 24.86 29.07 -7.91
CA ASP A 379 24.36 30.45 -7.89
C ASP A 379 22.98 30.50 -7.24
N THR A 380 22.07 29.60 -7.62
CA THR A 380 20.73 29.51 -7.02
C THR A 380 20.79 29.19 -5.52
N TRP A 381 21.72 28.31 -5.10
CA TRP A 381 21.91 28.01 -3.69
C TRP A 381 22.49 29.21 -2.93
N ASN A 382 23.45 29.92 -3.51
CA ASN A 382 24.04 31.09 -2.88
C ASN A 382 23.02 32.22 -2.72
N ASP A 383 22.19 32.47 -3.74
CA ASP A 383 21.08 33.42 -3.66
C ASP A 383 20.10 33.07 -2.53
N LEU A 384 19.85 31.77 -2.31
CA LEU A 384 18.98 31.31 -1.22
C LEU A 384 19.66 31.43 0.16
N ALA A 385 20.90 30.95 0.30
CA ALA A 385 21.58 30.76 1.58
C ALA A 385 22.32 32.01 2.09
N PHE A 386 22.78 32.89 1.19
CA PHE A 386 23.50 34.13 1.51
C PHE A 386 22.72 35.41 1.15
N GLY A 387 21.51 35.27 0.62
CA GLY A 387 20.67 36.38 0.18
C GLY A 387 20.83 36.69 -1.31
N ASN A 388 19.73 37.08 -1.94
CA ASN A 388 19.69 37.30 -3.39
C ASN A 388 20.33 38.65 -3.73
N VAL A 389 21.35 38.62 -4.59
CA VAL A 389 22.06 39.84 -5.02
C VAL A 389 21.11 40.83 -5.70
N LYS A 390 20.04 40.34 -6.34
CA LYS A 390 19.02 41.17 -7.03
C LYS A 390 18.16 41.98 -6.07
N ASP A 391 18.04 41.55 -4.81
CA ASP A 391 17.29 42.26 -3.78
C ASP A 391 18.13 43.39 -3.13
N GLY A 392 19.39 43.55 -3.56
CA GLY A 392 20.31 44.61 -3.14
C GLY A 392 21.46 44.10 -2.27
N LYS A 393 22.57 44.88 -2.20
CA LYS A 393 23.81 44.51 -1.50
C LYS A 393 23.65 44.14 -0.01
N ASN A 394 22.56 44.61 0.64
CA ASN A 394 22.27 44.37 2.06
C ASN A 394 20.93 43.65 2.27
N ALA A 395 20.41 42.94 1.26
CA ALA A 395 19.14 42.24 1.38
C ALA A 395 19.18 41.19 2.50
N LEU A 396 18.12 41.17 3.32
CA LEU A 396 17.92 40.13 4.32
C LEU A 396 17.28 38.91 3.66
N ARG A 397 17.60 37.70 4.14
CA ARG A 397 16.89 36.50 3.66
C ARG A 397 15.45 36.53 4.16
N LYS A 398 14.54 36.09 3.30
CA LYS A 398 13.16 35.79 3.67
C LYS A 398 13.14 34.50 4.48
N LYS A 399 13.43 34.62 5.77
CA LYS A 399 13.65 33.50 6.68
C LYS A 399 12.54 33.41 7.71
N ILE A 400 12.06 32.21 7.98
CA ILE A 400 11.23 31.92 9.15
C ILE A 400 11.90 30.84 9.97
N SER A 401 12.10 31.11 11.26
CA SER A 401 12.52 30.11 12.23
C SER A 401 11.46 29.87 13.28
N VAL A 402 11.25 28.60 13.64
CA VAL A 402 10.35 28.19 14.72
C VAL A 402 11.15 27.39 15.73
N LYS A 403 11.13 27.85 16.98
CA LYS A 403 11.88 27.27 18.09
C LYS A 403 10.94 26.87 19.21
N TYR A 404 10.89 25.58 19.48
CA TYR A 404 10.22 25.04 20.66
C TYR A 404 11.26 24.66 21.70
N PHE A 405 11.05 25.13 22.92
CA PHE A 405 11.94 24.84 24.03
C PHE A 405 11.30 23.83 24.99
N ALA A 406 12.05 22.81 25.37
CA ALA A 406 11.57 21.88 26.39
C ALA A 406 11.29 22.63 27.71
N GLN A 407 10.24 22.23 28.42
CA GLN A 407 9.90 22.79 29.73
C GLN A 407 10.92 22.29 30.76
N LYS A 408 11.97 23.08 31.00
CA LYS A 408 13.02 22.79 31.99
C LYS A 408 12.68 23.48 33.31
N ASP A 409 12.86 22.75 34.41
CA ASP A 409 12.82 23.27 35.79
C ASP A 409 11.57 24.07 36.20
N GLY A 410 10.40 23.74 35.64
CA GLY A 410 9.14 24.42 35.97
C GLY A 410 9.01 25.84 35.43
N SER A 411 9.83 26.23 34.45
CA SER A 411 9.66 27.50 33.73
C SER A 411 8.44 27.45 32.81
N ASP A 412 7.48 28.34 33.03
CA ASP A 412 6.30 28.53 32.19
C ASP A 412 6.55 29.43 30.96
N THR A 413 7.80 29.85 30.74
CA THR A 413 8.15 30.72 29.60
C THR A 413 9.37 30.22 28.83
N ALA A 414 9.34 30.45 27.52
CA ALA A 414 10.47 30.13 26.65
C ALA A 414 11.68 31.03 26.98
N PRO A 415 12.93 30.52 26.82
CA PRO A 415 14.13 31.32 27.03
C PRO A 415 14.15 32.59 26.17
N LYS A 416 14.63 33.69 26.76
CA LYS A 416 14.89 34.93 26.02
C LYS A 416 15.84 34.68 24.87
N ARG A 417 15.72 35.50 23.83
CA ARG A 417 16.62 35.43 22.68
C ARG A 417 18.07 35.63 23.13
N PRO A 418 19.02 34.80 22.66
CA PRO A 418 20.44 34.97 23.00
C PRO A 418 20.95 36.35 22.60
N THR A 419 21.91 36.87 23.35
CA THR A 419 22.65 38.08 22.98
C THR A 419 23.41 37.85 21.68
N LEU A 420 23.73 38.92 20.96
CA LEU A 420 24.50 38.82 19.71
C LEU A 420 25.85 38.10 19.90
N GLN A 421 26.48 38.27 21.07
CA GLN A 421 27.75 37.60 21.40
C GLN A 421 27.57 36.08 21.56
N GLU A 422 26.52 35.65 22.25
CA GLU A 422 26.19 34.23 22.41
C GLU A 422 25.81 33.60 21.08
N ALA A 423 25.01 34.30 20.26
CA ALA A 423 24.65 33.86 18.91
C ALA A 423 25.89 33.71 18.03
N ARG A 424 26.81 34.69 18.04
CA ARG A 424 28.07 34.62 17.30
C ARG A 424 28.94 33.45 17.75
N ALA A 425 29.03 33.20 19.06
CA ALA A 425 29.75 32.05 19.59
C ALA A 425 29.15 30.72 19.11
N ALA A 426 27.82 30.60 19.07
CA ALA A 426 27.13 29.43 18.55
C ALA A 426 27.39 29.24 17.04
N TRP A 427 27.31 30.30 16.24
CA TRP A 427 27.60 30.24 14.80
C TRP A 427 29.05 29.81 14.53
N GLN A 428 30.01 30.36 15.28
CA GLN A 428 31.41 29.96 15.18
C GLN A 428 31.61 28.49 15.57
N LYS A 429 30.96 28.02 16.63
CA LYS A 429 31.00 26.61 17.07
C LYS A 429 30.52 25.66 15.97
N HIS A 430 29.49 26.05 15.21
CA HIS A 430 28.94 25.25 14.11
C HIS A 430 29.56 25.57 12.74
N GLY A 431 30.69 26.29 12.72
CA GLY A 431 31.51 26.48 11.52
C GLY A 431 30.88 27.41 10.47
N VAL A 432 29.99 28.32 10.86
CA VAL A 432 29.44 29.35 9.97
C VAL A 432 30.57 30.28 9.50
N PRO A 433 30.72 30.56 8.19
CA PRO A 433 31.81 31.37 7.69
C PRO A 433 31.63 32.86 8.03
N PRO A 434 32.69 33.68 8.00
CA PRO A 434 32.61 35.11 8.30
C PRO A 434 31.58 35.87 7.44
N ALA A 435 31.52 35.58 6.14
CA ALA A 435 30.56 36.21 5.23
C ALA A 435 29.10 35.93 5.59
N ALA A 436 28.79 34.70 6.05
CA ALA A 436 27.46 34.37 6.56
C ALA A 436 27.22 34.97 7.94
N THR A 437 28.25 35.06 8.78
CA THR A 437 28.15 35.67 10.11
C THR A 437 27.72 37.14 10.01
N GLU A 438 28.31 37.91 9.10
CA GLU A 438 27.89 39.30 8.85
C GLU A 438 26.43 39.41 8.42
N LEU A 439 25.94 38.47 7.58
CA LEU A 439 24.53 38.39 7.20
C LEU A 439 23.65 38.07 8.41
N LEU A 440 24.01 37.07 9.20
CA LEU A 440 23.26 36.65 10.37
C LEU A 440 23.21 37.73 11.46
N GLU A 441 24.23 38.58 11.58
CA GLU A 441 24.23 39.73 12.49
C GLU A 441 23.22 40.79 12.07
N ARG A 442 23.15 41.10 10.75
CA ARG A 442 22.11 41.99 10.21
C ARG A 442 20.73 41.40 10.41
N GLU A 443 20.55 40.12 10.08
CA GLU A 443 19.30 39.41 10.30
C GLU A 443 18.91 39.44 11.77
N TRP A 444 19.85 39.19 12.68
CA TRP A 444 19.61 39.22 14.13
C TRP A 444 19.04 40.58 14.56
N SER A 445 19.60 41.70 14.09
CA SER A 445 19.10 43.03 14.44
C SER A 445 17.70 43.35 13.92
N GLU A 446 17.31 42.78 12.78
CA GLU A 446 16.05 43.08 12.08
C GLU A 446 14.97 42.00 12.27
N THR A 447 15.28 40.90 12.96
CA THR A 447 14.35 39.77 13.13
C THR A 447 13.15 40.15 13.99
N LYS A 448 11.94 39.97 13.44
CA LYS A 448 10.70 40.09 14.22
C LYS A 448 10.51 38.82 15.06
N THR A 449 10.62 38.94 16.38
CA THR A 449 10.40 37.82 17.31
C THR A 449 8.96 37.80 17.79
N VAL A 450 8.31 36.64 17.72
CA VAL A 450 6.92 36.44 18.16
C VAL A 450 6.82 35.24 19.11
N ALA A 451 6.00 35.39 20.15
CA ALA A 451 5.80 34.33 21.16
C ALA A 451 4.71 33.33 20.78
N ALA A 452 3.83 33.68 19.84
CA ALA A 452 2.74 32.84 19.39
C ALA A 452 2.54 32.97 17.88
N SER A 453 2.24 31.86 17.22
CA SER A 453 1.78 31.85 15.84
C SER A 453 0.25 31.83 15.81
N ASN A 454 -0.37 32.92 15.36
CA ASN A 454 -1.83 33.07 15.28
C ASN A 454 -2.23 33.95 14.07
N SER A 455 -3.53 34.06 13.82
CA SER A 455 -4.04 34.81 12.66
C SER A 455 -3.72 36.30 12.72
N LYS A 456 -3.67 36.91 13.92
CA LYS A 456 -3.30 38.31 14.12
C LYS A 456 -1.86 38.58 13.70
N VAL A 457 -0.91 37.75 14.15
CA VAL A 457 0.49 37.88 13.74
C VAL A 457 0.65 37.68 12.23
N ARG A 458 -0.06 36.71 11.64
CA ARG A 458 -0.09 36.55 10.18
C ARG A 458 -0.58 37.81 9.49
N GLN A 459 -1.65 38.43 10.00
CA GLN A 459 -2.20 39.66 9.42
C GLN A 459 -1.18 40.81 9.48
N GLU A 460 -0.49 41.01 10.59
CA GLU A 460 0.58 42.01 10.70
C GLU A 460 1.69 41.77 9.65
N LEU A 461 2.14 40.51 9.50
CA LEU A 461 3.15 40.16 8.49
C LEU A 461 2.64 40.39 7.05
N ALA A 462 1.36 40.14 6.80
CA ALA A 462 0.72 40.39 5.53
C ALA A 462 0.53 41.88 5.23
N GLU A 463 0.27 42.71 6.25
CA GLU A 463 0.20 44.17 6.13
C GLU A 463 1.59 44.79 5.86
N GLU A 464 2.64 44.22 6.45
CA GLU A 464 4.03 44.64 6.24
C GLU A 464 4.55 44.28 4.85
N GLY A 465 4.30 43.05 4.39
CA GLY A 465 4.99 42.48 3.22
C GLY A 465 4.10 42.10 2.03
N GLY A 466 2.78 42.13 2.20
CA GLY A 466 1.82 41.62 1.24
C GLY A 466 1.83 40.09 1.13
N PHE A 467 1.18 39.60 0.08
CA PHE A 467 1.23 38.18 -0.32
C PHE A 467 2.07 38.03 -1.57
N PHE A 468 2.71 36.88 -1.75
CA PHE A 468 3.35 36.56 -3.02
C PHE A 468 2.32 36.55 -4.17
N PRO A 469 2.74 36.94 -5.39
CA PRO A 469 1.92 36.77 -6.58
C PRO A 469 1.41 35.34 -6.69
N THR A 470 0.15 35.18 -7.06
CA THR A 470 -0.48 33.86 -7.29
C THR A 470 -0.31 33.38 -8.72
N ASP A 471 0.51 34.08 -9.52
CA ASP A 471 0.81 33.73 -10.90
C ASP A 471 1.61 32.43 -10.99
N LEU A 472 1.24 31.59 -11.96
CA LEU A 472 1.88 30.30 -12.18
C LEU A 472 2.86 30.42 -13.36
N HIS A 473 4.16 30.44 -13.06
CA HIS A 473 5.22 30.52 -14.07
C HIS A 473 5.57 29.14 -14.65
N CYS A 474 4.86 28.75 -15.71
CA CYS A 474 4.95 27.39 -16.28
C CYS A 474 5.65 27.31 -17.66
N GLY A 475 6.32 28.38 -18.12
CA GLY A 475 7.24 28.33 -19.27
C GLY A 475 6.64 28.58 -20.68
N GLY A 476 5.54 29.34 -20.77
CA GLY A 476 4.91 29.82 -22.01
C GLY A 476 3.44 30.21 -21.81
N GLU A 477 2.86 31.09 -22.65
CA GLU A 477 1.47 31.57 -22.54
C GLU A 477 0.47 30.40 -22.52
N ALA A 478 -0.46 30.47 -21.56
CA ALA A 478 -1.65 29.65 -21.55
C ALA A 478 -2.56 30.10 -22.71
N GLY A 479 -2.32 29.57 -23.91
CA GLY A 479 -3.34 29.55 -24.94
C GLY A 479 -4.51 28.73 -24.39
N GLY A 480 -5.65 29.39 -24.16
CA GLY A 480 -6.89 28.72 -23.79
C GLY A 480 -7.22 27.68 -24.85
N ALA A 481 -6.92 26.43 -24.56
CA ALA A 481 -7.38 25.29 -25.31
C ALA A 481 -8.24 24.47 -24.37
N GLU A 482 -9.54 24.42 -24.65
CA GLU A 482 -10.41 23.34 -24.21
C GLU A 482 -9.72 22.03 -24.60
N ALA A 483 -9.05 21.39 -23.64
CA ALA A 483 -8.23 20.21 -23.90
C ALA A 483 -9.12 18.95 -23.88
N GLY A 484 -9.89 18.77 -24.96
CA GLY A 484 -10.36 17.44 -25.37
C GLY A 484 -9.23 16.74 -26.12
N VAL A 485 -8.42 15.93 -25.43
CA VAL A 485 -7.38 15.11 -26.07
C VAL A 485 -7.71 13.64 -25.87
N VAL A 486 -8.36 13.06 -26.88
CA VAL A 486 -8.62 11.62 -26.99
C VAL A 486 -7.38 10.95 -27.60
N MET A 487 -6.64 10.16 -26.82
CA MET A 487 -5.56 9.30 -27.31
C MET A 487 -6.10 7.89 -27.57
N ARG A 488 -6.20 7.50 -28.85
CA ARG A 488 -6.52 6.11 -29.28
C ARG A 488 -5.25 5.26 -29.26
N GLN A 489 -5.26 4.12 -28.57
CA GLN A 489 -4.26 3.06 -28.76
C GLN A 489 -4.77 1.98 -29.72
N ALA A 490 -3.90 1.61 -30.66
CA ALA A 490 -4.07 0.57 -31.65
C ALA A 490 -3.81 -0.83 -31.05
N GLY A 491 -4.69 -1.78 -31.35
CA GLY A 491 -4.56 -3.19 -30.94
C GLY A 491 -3.60 -3.99 -31.82
N MET A 492 -2.94 -4.99 -31.21
CA MET A 492 -2.30 -6.09 -31.93
C MET A 492 -2.56 -7.43 -31.22
N GLY A 493 -3.32 -8.28 -31.92
CA GLY A 493 -3.01 -9.69 -32.24
C GLY A 493 -2.62 -10.68 -31.14
N CYS A 494 -3.50 -11.65 -30.91
CA CYS A 494 -3.30 -12.87 -30.14
C CYS A 494 -2.40 -13.89 -30.87
N SER A 495 -1.51 -14.59 -30.15
CA SER A 495 -0.86 -15.83 -30.60
C SER A 495 -0.79 -16.85 -29.46
N THR A 496 -1.30 -18.05 -29.71
CA THR A 496 -1.29 -19.24 -28.85
C THR A 496 0.10 -19.90 -28.79
N GLY A 497 0.56 -20.35 -27.61
CA GLY A 497 1.81 -21.11 -27.50
C GLY A 497 2.22 -21.63 -26.10
N ARG A 498 2.08 -22.95 -25.92
CA ARG A 498 2.82 -23.93 -25.07
C ARG A 498 3.27 -23.59 -23.63
N LEU A 499 2.92 -24.50 -22.71
CA LEU A 499 3.49 -24.64 -21.36
C LEU A 499 5.01 -24.86 -21.41
N LEU A 500 5.72 -24.04 -20.63
CA LEU A 500 7.17 -24.09 -20.42
C LEU A 500 7.56 -25.31 -19.56
N SER A 501 8.68 -25.89 -19.97
CA SER A 501 9.37 -27.09 -19.50
C SER A 501 9.93 -27.01 -18.06
N GLY A 502 9.75 -28.09 -17.28
CA GLY A 502 10.86 -29.03 -17.05
C GLY A 502 11.67 -29.05 -15.74
N SER A 503 11.64 -28.05 -14.83
CA SER A 503 12.73 -27.95 -13.81
C SER A 503 12.38 -28.04 -12.32
N MET A 504 11.18 -28.44 -11.89
CA MET A 504 10.86 -28.55 -10.44
C MET A 504 10.24 -29.88 -9.99
N CYS A 505 10.11 -30.86 -10.89
CA CYS A 505 9.52 -32.17 -10.59
C CYS A 505 10.55 -33.30 -10.43
N GLN A 506 11.85 -32.99 -10.47
CA GLN A 506 12.91 -33.99 -10.62
C GLN A 506 13.49 -34.57 -9.31
N SER A 507 13.10 -34.10 -8.13
CA SER A 507 13.93 -34.32 -6.91
C SER A 507 13.34 -35.24 -5.82
N TYR A 508 12.27 -36.02 -6.07
CA TYR A 508 11.50 -36.67 -4.98
C TYR A 508 11.58 -38.21 -4.83
N ALA A 509 12.41 -38.93 -5.59
CA ALA A 509 12.30 -40.38 -5.72
C ALA A 509 13.52 -41.21 -5.26
N TYR A 510 14.05 -40.99 -4.04
CA TYR A 510 14.79 -42.00 -3.28
C TYR A 510 15.03 -41.47 -1.84
N LEU A 511 14.35 -41.97 -0.81
CA LEU A 511 14.72 -41.69 0.60
C LEU A 511 14.01 -42.67 1.56
N LEU A 512 14.01 -43.96 1.21
CA LEU A 512 13.57 -45.05 2.09
C LEU A 512 14.79 -45.83 2.60
N GLN A 513 15.45 -45.34 3.66
CA GLN A 513 16.02 -46.15 4.75
C GLN A 513 16.91 -45.29 5.66
N GLN A 514 16.68 -45.44 6.97
CA GLN A 514 17.44 -44.93 8.12
C GLN A 514 17.03 -43.55 8.65
N LEU A 515 16.31 -43.56 9.77
CA LEU A 515 16.68 -42.88 11.02
C LEU A 515 15.69 -43.26 12.12
N SER A 516 16.19 -43.99 13.12
CA SER A 516 15.56 -44.16 14.43
C SER A 516 16.16 -43.15 15.43
N VAL A 517 15.41 -42.89 16.51
CA VAL A 517 15.79 -42.24 17.77
C VAL A 517 15.60 -40.70 17.87
N GLY A 518 14.61 -40.29 18.70
CA GLY A 518 14.79 -39.16 19.64
C GLY A 518 13.76 -37.99 19.63
N GLY A 519 12.63 -38.13 20.34
CA GLY A 519 12.15 -37.13 21.32
C GLY A 519 11.38 -35.84 20.91
N MET A 520 10.03 -35.95 20.90
CA MET A 520 8.97 -34.98 21.28
C MET A 520 9.00 -33.48 20.84
N ALA A 521 8.34 -33.18 19.72
CA ALA A 521 7.30 -32.14 19.57
C ALA A 521 6.53 -32.37 18.24
N SER A 522 5.18 -32.37 18.31
CA SER A 522 4.18 -32.80 17.29
C SER A 522 4.68 -33.53 16.03
N VAL A 523 4.75 -34.85 16.15
CA VAL A 523 5.14 -35.85 15.15
C VAL A 523 4.29 -35.84 13.85
N ALA A 524 3.05 -35.33 13.89
CA ALA A 524 2.10 -35.44 12.78
C ALA A 524 2.49 -34.67 11.49
N ALA A 525 3.09 -33.47 11.60
CA ALA A 525 3.45 -32.66 10.42
C ALA A 525 4.71 -33.20 9.69
N CYS A 526 5.64 -33.80 10.43
CA CYS A 526 6.83 -34.46 9.88
C CYS A 526 6.54 -35.87 9.35
N GLU A 527 5.48 -36.54 9.81
CA GLU A 527 5.00 -37.80 9.24
C GLU A 527 4.23 -37.60 7.92
N ALA A 528 3.46 -36.50 7.78
CA ALA A 528 2.71 -36.20 6.56
C ALA A 528 3.62 -35.97 5.33
N MET A 529 4.81 -35.37 5.50
CA MET A 529 5.80 -35.20 4.43
C MET A 529 6.60 -36.46 4.11
N ARG A 530 6.64 -37.43 5.03
CA ARG A 530 7.32 -38.73 4.85
C ARG A 530 6.64 -39.61 3.77
N ASN A 531 5.39 -39.30 3.42
CA ASN A 531 4.52 -40.11 2.53
C ASN A 531 4.06 -39.36 1.26
N ALA A 532 4.76 -38.31 0.82
CA ALA A 532 4.35 -37.53 -0.36
C ALA A 532 4.71 -38.23 -1.69
N ILE A 533 3.75 -38.32 -2.62
CA ILE A 533 3.90 -38.96 -3.94
C ILE A 533 4.00 -37.90 -5.03
N CYS A 534 5.03 -38.00 -5.87
CA CYS A 534 5.16 -37.23 -7.11
C CYS A 534 4.84 -38.12 -8.32
N ILE A 535 3.84 -37.71 -9.10
CA ILE A 535 3.37 -38.38 -10.31
C ILE A 535 3.69 -37.46 -11.49
N THR A 536 4.62 -37.83 -12.38
CA THR A 536 5.12 -36.97 -13.47
C THR A 536 5.37 -37.77 -14.76
N ASP A 537 5.71 -37.08 -15.85
CA ASP A 537 5.64 -37.58 -17.24
C ASP A 537 7.01 -37.86 -17.92
N GLN A 538 8.10 -38.12 -17.18
CA GLN A 538 9.47 -38.29 -17.74
C GLN A 538 10.28 -39.49 -17.15
N PRO A 539 11.07 -40.24 -17.96
CA PRO A 539 11.99 -41.28 -17.46
C PRO A 539 13.32 -40.68 -16.92
N MET A 540 13.72 -41.01 -15.68
CA MET A 540 14.92 -40.48 -15.01
C MET A 540 16.22 -41.19 -15.39
N THR A 541 17.33 -40.44 -15.57
CA THR A 541 18.66 -40.98 -15.91
C THR A 541 19.74 -40.85 -14.83
N GLN A 542 19.50 -40.23 -13.65
CA GLN A 542 20.37 -40.33 -12.44
C GLN A 542 19.69 -39.68 -11.19
N PRO A 543 19.91 -40.17 -9.94
CA PRO A 543 19.17 -39.74 -8.74
C PRO A 543 19.79 -38.54 -7.97
N LYS A 544 18.95 -37.62 -7.45
CA LYS A 544 19.29 -36.53 -6.49
C LYS A 544 18.27 -36.47 -5.32
N TRP A 545 18.65 -35.91 -4.16
CA TRP A 545 17.99 -36.09 -2.84
C TRP A 545 17.43 -34.78 -2.22
N LEU A 546 16.35 -34.85 -1.40
CA LEU A 546 15.61 -33.69 -0.84
C LEU A 546 15.36 -33.86 0.68
N PHE A 547 15.63 -32.84 1.52
CA PHE A 547 15.57 -32.90 2.99
C PHE A 547 14.57 -31.90 3.62
N ALA A 548 13.83 -32.33 4.64
CA ALA A 548 12.96 -31.49 5.47
C ALA A 548 13.50 -31.38 6.91
N ALA A 549 13.74 -30.17 7.41
CA ALA A 549 14.30 -29.95 8.75
C ALA A 549 13.45 -28.97 9.59
N SER A 550 13.02 -29.42 10.78
CA SER A 550 12.65 -28.55 11.90
C SER A 550 13.94 -28.18 12.63
N MET A 551 14.30 -26.90 12.72
CA MET A 551 15.65 -26.48 13.10
C MET A 551 16.02 -26.81 14.56
N SER A 552 16.62 -28.00 14.75
CA SER A 552 17.83 -28.21 15.53
C SER A 552 18.96 -28.39 14.51
N PHE A 553 19.85 -27.41 14.37
CA PHE A 553 20.87 -27.34 13.30
C PHE A 553 21.94 -28.45 13.39
N PRO A 554 22.33 -29.06 12.26
CA PRO A 554 23.76 -29.10 11.91
C PRO A 554 24.11 -28.95 10.40
N GLN A 555 25.26 -28.30 10.16
CA GLN A 555 26.19 -28.27 9.00
C GLN A 555 25.72 -27.77 7.59
N PHE A 556 26.66 -27.18 6.85
CA PHE A 556 26.48 -26.41 5.60
C PHE A 556 25.97 -27.26 4.41
N PRO A 557 25.09 -26.71 3.53
CA PRO A 557 24.46 -27.46 2.43
C PRO A 557 25.38 -27.64 1.20
N SER A 558 25.18 -28.75 0.47
CA SER A 558 25.88 -29.08 -0.79
C SER A 558 25.10 -28.62 -2.04
N ASP A 559 25.76 -28.55 -3.20
CA ASP A 559 25.19 -28.03 -4.47
C ASP A 559 24.10 -28.91 -5.12
N GLU A 560 23.77 -30.06 -4.55
CA GLU A 560 22.87 -31.05 -5.17
C GLU A 560 21.52 -31.25 -4.46
N GLU A 561 21.20 -30.44 -3.44
CA GLU A 561 20.04 -30.64 -2.55
C GLU A 561 19.01 -29.49 -2.60
N GLU A 562 17.72 -29.84 -2.58
CA GLU A 562 16.59 -28.91 -2.43
C GLU A 562 16.06 -28.92 -0.98
N TRP A 563 15.64 -27.75 -0.46
CA TRP A 563 15.33 -27.57 0.96
C TRP A 563 13.96 -26.89 1.20
N LEU A 564 13.16 -27.42 2.13
CA LEU A 564 11.90 -26.82 2.58
C LEU A 564 11.98 -26.41 4.06
N ALA A 565 11.82 -25.11 4.36
CA ALA A 565 11.88 -24.57 5.72
C ALA A 565 10.49 -24.16 6.26
N GLY A 566 10.20 -24.50 7.52
CA GLY A 566 8.95 -24.13 8.22
C GLY A 566 9.04 -22.77 8.92
N LEU A 567 8.02 -21.91 8.75
CA LEU A 567 7.96 -20.57 9.35
C LEU A 567 6.86 -20.47 10.42
N HIS A 568 7.21 -19.96 11.61
CA HIS A 568 6.30 -19.78 12.75
C HIS A 568 6.46 -18.39 13.41
N HIS A 569 5.88 -17.32 12.85
CA HIS A 569 5.48 -16.02 13.47
C HIS A 569 5.38 -14.88 12.42
N ASP A 570 4.46 -13.89 12.54
CA ASP A 570 4.16 -12.92 11.45
C ASP A 570 5.27 -11.88 11.13
N ASP A 571 5.78 -11.10 12.09
CA ASP A 571 6.91 -10.16 11.85
C ASP A 571 8.27 -10.86 11.77
N PHE A 572 8.31 -12.09 12.27
CA PHE A 572 9.48 -12.95 12.29
C PHE A 572 9.62 -13.72 10.97
N ALA A 573 8.54 -14.09 10.28
CA ALA A 573 8.57 -14.87 9.05
C ALA A 573 9.30 -14.15 7.91
N LYS A 574 9.05 -12.84 7.72
CA LYS A 574 9.78 -12.06 6.70
C LYS A 574 11.27 -11.94 7.04
N ARG A 575 11.61 -11.72 8.32
CA ARG A 575 13.00 -11.63 8.79
C ARG A 575 13.72 -12.97 8.74
N GLN A 576 13.03 -14.07 9.08
CA GLN A 576 13.54 -15.43 8.99
C GLN A 576 13.73 -15.86 7.55
N MET A 577 12.75 -15.63 6.68
CA MET A 577 12.87 -15.94 5.25
C MET A 577 14.00 -15.14 4.61
N MET A 578 14.15 -13.86 4.97
CA MET A 578 15.31 -13.05 4.56
C MET A 578 16.62 -13.66 5.07
N ALA A 579 16.71 -14.00 6.36
CA ALA A 579 17.92 -14.59 6.94
C ALA A 579 18.27 -15.94 6.31
N THR A 580 17.29 -16.78 5.98
CA THR A 580 17.48 -18.06 5.30
C THR A 580 17.93 -17.84 3.86
N VAL A 581 17.23 -17.02 3.09
CA VAL A 581 17.59 -16.70 1.69
C VAL A 581 19.01 -16.11 1.61
N LEU A 582 19.37 -15.17 2.49
CA LEU A 582 20.71 -14.59 2.54
C LEU A 582 21.79 -15.61 2.89
N ARG A 583 21.46 -16.64 3.70
CA ARG A 583 22.41 -17.67 4.11
C ARG A 583 22.61 -18.75 3.04
N PHE A 584 21.62 -18.99 2.18
CA PHE A 584 21.74 -19.86 1.00
C PHE A 584 22.46 -19.17 -0.18
N GLY A 585 22.54 -17.84 -0.19
CA GLY A 585 23.34 -17.09 -1.17
C GLY A 585 22.94 -17.42 -2.62
N PRO A 586 23.86 -17.85 -3.50
CA PRO A 586 23.53 -18.25 -4.87
C PRO A 586 22.54 -19.42 -4.99
N LEU A 587 22.45 -20.28 -3.96
CA LEU A 587 21.54 -21.43 -3.91
C LEU A 587 20.13 -21.05 -3.40
N ALA A 588 19.88 -19.77 -3.13
CA ALA A 588 18.57 -19.29 -2.70
C ALA A 588 17.39 -19.70 -3.59
N PRO A 589 17.50 -19.84 -4.93
CA PRO A 589 16.39 -20.33 -5.76
C PRO A 589 15.94 -21.76 -5.44
N ASN A 590 16.79 -22.58 -4.80
CA ASN A 590 16.51 -23.98 -4.47
C ASN A 590 15.81 -24.15 -3.10
N CYS A 591 15.38 -23.04 -2.49
CA CYS A 591 14.72 -23.03 -1.19
C CYS A 591 13.22 -22.81 -1.36
N GLY A 592 12.42 -23.66 -0.72
CA GLY A 592 10.97 -23.49 -0.56
C GLY A 592 10.61 -23.16 0.88
N PHE A 593 9.47 -22.50 1.08
CA PHE A 593 8.96 -22.18 2.41
C PHE A 593 7.56 -22.70 2.60
N GLN A 594 7.34 -23.38 3.71
CA GLN A 594 6.01 -23.80 4.15
C GLN A 594 5.43 -22.77 5.11
N LEU A 595 4.24 -22.27 4.78
CA LEU A 595 3.44 -21.40 5.64
C LEU A 595 2.32 -22.22 6.30
N ALA A 596 2.53 -22.67 7.54
CA ALA A 596 1.60 -23.53 8.29
C ALA A 596 1.25 -22.99 9.70
N GLY A 597 0.16 -23.49 10.27
CA GLY A 597 -0.27 -23.19 11.64
C GLY A 597 -1.20 -21.97 11.80
N PRO A 598 -1.45 -21.51 13.03
CA PRO A 598 -2.46 -20.48 13.36
C PRO A 598 -2.27 -19.12 12.65
N LEU A 599 -1.09 -18.90 12.05
CA LEU A 599 -0.66 -17.66 11.41
C LEU A 599 -0.56 -17.79 9.88
N ALA A 600 -0.92 -18.95 9.30
CA ALA A 600 -1.00 -19.15 7.86
C ALA A 600 -2.22 -18.42 7.26
N SER A 601 -2.18 -17.09 7.35
CA SER A 601 -3.20 -16.20 6.82
C SER A 601 -2.90 -15.84 5.37
N LEU A 602 -3.95 -15.54 4.61
CA LEU A 602 -3.83 -14.98 3.26
C LEU A 602 -3.06 -13.64 3.26
N GLY A 603 -3.09 -12.89 4.37
CA GLY A 603 -2.31 -11.67 4.54
C GLY A 603 -0.81 -11.95 4.59
N THR A 604 -0.40 -12.95 5.37
CA THR A 604 1.00 -13.39 5.49
C THR A 604 1.51 -13.95 4.15
N LEU A 605 0.69 -14.73 3.45
CA LEU A 605 0.99 -15.22 2.10
C LEU A 605 1.29 -14.07 1.12
N THR A 606 0.42 -13.05 1.11
CA THR A 606 0.58 -11.86 0.25
C THR A 606 1.86 -11.10 0.59
N ALA A 607 2.15 -10.93 1.88
CA ALA A 607 3.34 -10.22 2.35
C ALA A 607 4.63 -10.96 1.94
N LEU A 608 4.67 -12.28 2.07
CA LEU A 608 5.83 -13.10 1.70
C LEU A 608 6.01 -13.15 0.17
N ARG A 609 4.95 -13.32 -0.62
CA ARG A 609 5.07 -13.30 -2.08
C ARG A 609 5.58 -11.96 -2.61
N ARG A 610 5.16 -10.84 -2.02
CA ARG A 610 5.65 -9.50 -2.38
C ARG A 610 7.13 -9.31 -2.03
N ALA A 611 7.56 -9.84 -0.89
CA ALA A 611 8.95 -9.72 -0.44
C ALA A 611 9.90 -10.68 -1.18
N PHE A 612 9.40 -11.84 -1.62
CA PHE A 612 10.21 -12.91 -2.19
C PHE A 612 9.50 -13.54 -3.41
N PRO A 613 9.47 -12.83 -4.56
CA PRO A 613 8.68 -13.23 -5.71
C PRO A 613 9.11 -14.57 -6.33
N ASN A 614 10.39 -14.92 -6.21
CA ASN A 614 10.99 -16.08 -6.88
C ASN A 614 11.06 -17.34 -6.01
N GLN A 615 10.57 -17.29 -4.76
CA GLN A 615 10.66 -18.41 -3.82
C GLN A 615 9.40 -19.29 -3.90
N PHE A 616 9.55 -20.60 -3.73
CA PHE A 616 8.40 -21.52 -3.71
C PHE A 616 7.67 -21.39 -2.37
N LEU A 617 6.37 -21.08 -2.39
CA LEU A 617 5.56 -20.91 -1.18
C LEU A 617 4.49 -22.00 -1.10
N HIS A 618 4.67 -22.96 -0.20
CA HIS A 618 3.68 -23.97 0.12
C HIS A 618 2.73 -23.44 1.20
N TYR A 619 1.48 -23.18 0.82
CA TYR A 619 0.46 -22.60 1.69
C TYR A 619 -0.38 -23.68 2.38
N HIS A 620 -0.31 -23.70 3.70
CA HIS A 620 -1.06 -24.60 4.56
C HIS A 620 -1.97 -23.78 5.48
N ALA A 621 -3.22 -23.56 5.07
CA ALA A 621 -4.22 -22.87 5.90
C ALA A 621 -4.30 -23.52 7.30
N ALA A 622 -4.58 -22.74 8.35
CA ALA A 622 -4.72 -23.25 9.71
C ALA A 622 -5.84 -24.30 9.80
N GLY A 623 -5.50 -25.59 9.62
CA GLY A 623 -6.44 -26.71 9.53
C GLY A 623 -6.80 -27.21 8.12
N GLY A 624 -6.02 -26.86 7.08
CA GLY A 624 -6.27 -27.28 5.69
C GLY A 624 -7.46 -26.56 5.02
N ILE A 625 -7.53 -26.60 3.69
CA ILE A 625 -8.74 -26.19 2.96
C ILE A 625 -9.61 -27.44 2.80
N SER A 626 -10.58 -27.65 3.69
CA SER A 626 -11.51 -28.80 3.63
C SER A 626 -12.76 -28.48 2.81
N ALA A 627 -13.18 -29.41 1.95
CA ALA A 627 -14.38 -29.28 1.12
C ALA A 627 -15.70 -29.33 1.93
N GLN A 628 -15.68 -29.79 3.19
CA GLN A 628 -16.86 -29.88 4.06
C GLN A 628 -17.36 -28.53 4.63
N GLY A 629 -16.64 -27.43 4.38
CA GLY A 629 -17.03 -26.11 4.87
C GLY A 629 -16.10 -25.57 5.97
N VAL A 630 -16.36 -24.31 6.34
CA VAL A 630 -15.38 -23.37 6.87
C VAL A 630 -14.81 -23.75 8.25
N ARG A 631 -13.50 -23.97 8.34
CA ARG A 631 -12.74 -23.90 9.61
C ARG A 631 -11.82 -22.67 9.71
N GLY A 632 -12.03 -21.64 8.88
CA GLY A 632 -11.34 -20.36 8.99
C GLY A 632 -12.15 -19.31 9.78
N LYS A 633 -11.49 -18.51 10.63
CA LYS A 633 -12.10 -17.41 11.43
C LYS A 633 -12.90 -16.36 10.63
N ARG A 634 -12.79 -16.35 9.28
CA ARG A 634 -13.42 -15.37 8.38
C ARG A 634 -14.58 -15.90 7.53
N GLY A 635 -14.97 -17.18 7.64
CA GLY A 635 -16.19 -17.63 6.96
C GLY A 635 -16.06 -18.00 5.46
N TYR A 636 -14.85 -18.01 4.86
CA TYR A 636 -14.71 -18.33 3.43
C TYR A 636 -14.90 -19.80 3.11
N THR A 637 -15.64 -20.09 2.03
CA THR A 637 -15.73 -21.44 1.47
C THR A 637 -14.36 -21.89 0.96
N ALA A 638 -14.15 -23.21 0.88
CA ALA A 638 -12.92 -23.79 0.34
C ALA A 638 -12.56 -23.24 -1.04
N PHE A 639 -13.58 -23.03 -1.87
CA PHE A 639 -13.46 -22.48 -3.21
C PHE A 639 -12.94 -21.03 -3.19
N VAL A 640 -13.54 -20.15 -2.38
CA VAL A 640 -13.09 -18.76 -2.24
C VAL A 640 -11.69 -18.69 -1.64
N HIS A 641 -11.37 -19.54 -0.66
CA HIS A 641 -10.06 -19.57 -0.04
C HIS A 641 -8.97 -20.03 -1.01
N ALA A 642 -9.23 -21.06 -1.82
CA ALA A 642 -8.31 -21.53 -2.85
C ALA A 642 -8.08 -20.47 -3.95
N LYS A 643 -9.16 -19.80 -4.40
CA LYS A 643 -9.04 -18.65 -5.33
C LYS A 643 -8.13 -17.57 -4.77
N LEU A 644 -8.39 -17.14 -3.54
CA LEU A 644 -7.59 -16.10 -2.88
C LEU A 644 -6.14 -16.57 -2.70
N ALA A 645 -5.90 -17.83 -2.33
CA ALA A 645 -4.53 -18.34 -2.20
C ALA A 645 -3.77 -18.30 -3.55
N ARG A 646 -4.40 -18.69 -4.67
CA ARG A 646 -3.80 -18.58 -6.01
C ARG A 646 -3.52 -17.12 -6.38
N ILE A 647 -4.51 -16.23 -6.23
CA ILE A 647 -4.40 -14.80 -6.56
C ILE A 647 -3.30 -14.12 -5.74
N LEU A 648 -3.18 -14.48 -4.46
CA LEU A 648 -2.18 -13.91 -3.56
C LEU A 648 -0.80 -14.57 -3.70
N GLY A 649 -0.66 -15.50 -4.65
CA GLY A 649 0.59 -16.07 -5.10
C GLY A 649 1.10 -17.23 -4.26
N ALA A 650 0.22 -18.13 -3.80
CA ALA A 650 0.68 -19.46 -3.38
C ALA A 650 1.32 -20.20 -4.57
N SER A 651 2.45 -20.87 -4.34
CA SER A 651 3.03 -21.80 -5.33
C SER A 651 2.34 -23.16 -5.26
N SER A 652 1.94 -23.57 -4.06
CA SER A 652 1.12 -24.74 -3.84
C SER A 652 0.20 -24.53 -2.64
N VAL A 653 -0.91 -25.27 -2.59
CA VAL A 653 -1.92 -25.13 -1.54
C VAL A 653 -2.31 -26.52 -1.03
N LEU A 654 -2.27 -26.71 0.29
CA LEU A 654 -2.77 -27.94 0.90
C LEU A 654 -4.31 -27.96 0.92
N LEU A 655 -4.89 -28.96 0.28
CA LEU A 655 -6.31 -29.28 0.30
C LEU A 655 -6.53 -30.50 1.18
N ASP A 656 -7.46 -30.42 2.13
CA ASP A 656 -7.82 -31.53 3.00
C ASP A 656 -9.01 -32.29 2.40
N VAL A 657 -8.76 -33.52 1.97
CA VAL A 657 -9.74 -34.43 1.38
C VAL A 657 -10.18 -35.38 2.50
N ASP A 658 -10.99 -34.89 3.43
CA ASP A 658 -11.50 -35.69 4.54
C ASP A 658 -12.44 -36.80 4.03
N ALA A 659 -11.90 -38.01 3.90
CA ALA A 659 -12.67 -39.25 3.81
C ALA A 659 -13.12 -39.68 5.22
N CYS A 660 -14.15 -39.03 5.76
CA CYS A 660 -14.96 -39.62 6.82
C CYS A 660 -16.10 -40.42 6.18
N LYS A 661 -16.45 -41.55 6.82
CA LYS A 661 -17.20 -42.72 6.32
C LYS A 661 -18.62 -42.49 5.73
N GLU A 662 -19.01 -41.24 5.46
CA GLU A 662 -20.31 -40.85 4.92
C GLU A 662 -20.21 -39.66 3.93
N ALA A 663 -19.05 -39.43 3.31
CA ALA A 663 -18.93 -38.38 2.29
C ALA A 663 -19.65 -38.79 1.00
N SER A 664 -20.77 -38.15 0.69
CA SER A 664 -21.52 -38.32 -0.56
C SER A 664 -20.64 -38.03 -1.79
N SER A 665 -21.02 -38.57 -2.96
CA SER A 665 -20.37 -38.28 -4.26
C SER A 665 -20.17 -36.78 -4.52
N ALA A 666 -21.08 -35.95 -4.02
CA ALA A 666 -21.03 -34.49 -4.13
C ALA A 666 -19.82 -33.84 -3.41
N LEU A 667 -19.37 -34.39 -2.28
CA LEU A 667 -18.21 -33.87 -1.55
C LEU A 667 -16.89 -34.17 -2.28
N LYS A 668 -16.81 -35.34 -2.93
CA LYS A 668 -15.67 -35.74 -3.77
C LYS A 668 -15.58 -34.84 -5.00
N GLU A 669 -16.70 -34.56 -5.66
CA GLU A 669 -16.80 -33.61 -6.78
C GLU A 669 -16.40 -32.18 -6.35
N GLN A 670 -16.79 -31.76 -5.16
CA GLN A 670 -16.47 -30.42 -4.64
C GLN A 670 -14.97 -30.23 -4.39
N SER A 671 -14.28 -31.20 -3.79
CA SER A 671 -12.81 -31.16 -3.62
C SER A 671 -12.09 -31.05 -4.96
N ALA A 672 -12.56 -31.78 -5.96
CA ALA A 672 -11.98 -31.78 -7.28
C ALA A 672 -12.21 -30.44 -8.02
N LYS A 673 -13.38 -29.81 -7.86
CA LYS A 673 -13.63 -28.44 -8.35
C LYS A 673 -12.76 -27.38 -7.66
N VAL A 674 -12.47 -27.55 -6.36
CA VAL A 674 -11.53 -26.68 -5.62
C VAL A 674 -10.10 -26.86 -6.13
N ALA A 675 -9.68 -28.10 -6.40
CA ALA A 675 -8.38 -28.38 -6.99
C ALA A 675 -8.24 -27.81 -8.41
N ALA A 676 -9.27 -27.97 -9.26
CA ALA A 676 -9.31 -27.37 -10.60
C ALA A 676 -9.20 -25.84 -10.56
N THR A 677 -9.68 -25.19 -9.50
CA THR A 677 -9.52 -23.74 -9.29
C THR A 677 -8.06 -23.30 -9.15
N LEU A 678 -7.19 -24.19 -8.66
CA LEU A 678 -5.77 -23.91 -8.45
C LEU A 678 -4.94 -24.16 -9.72
N CYS A 679 -5.24 -25.23 -10.45
CA CYS A 679 -4.41 -25.67 -11.58
C CYS A 679 -5.02 -25.42 -12.97
N CYS A 680 -6.33 -25.30 -13.13
CA CYS A 680 -6.95 -25.11 -14.45
C CYS A 680 -7.02 -23.63 -14.84
N ASP A 681 -6.94 -23.35 -16.13
CA ASP A 681 -7.12 -21.99 -16.67
C ASP A 681 -8.59 -21.59 -16.77
N LEU A 682 -9.47 -22.60 -16.86
CA LEU A 682 -10.91 -22.46 -16.70
C LEU A 682 -11.34 -23.28 -15.48
N SER A 683 -12.05 -22.67 -14.54
CA SER A 683 -12.59 -23.38 -13.37
C SER A 683 -14.06 -23.02 -13.14
N THR A 684 -14.92 -24.04 -13.12
CA THR A 684 -16.36 -23.88 -12.87
C THR A 684 -16.61 -23.77 -11.38
N GLY A 685 -17.02 -22.58 -10.93
CA GLY A 685 -17.40 -22.34 -9.54
C GLY A 685 -18.87 -22.65 -9.25
N PRO A 686 -19.29 -22.51 -7.99
CA PRO A 686 -20.68 -22.77 -7.60
C PRO A 686 -21.69 -21.76 -8.18
N VAL A 687 -21.23 -20.59 -8.65
CA VAL A 687 -22.10 -19.49 -9.12
C VAL A 687 -21.73 -19.03 -10.53
N PHE A 688 -20.45 -19.06 -10.91
CA PHE A 688 -19.97 -18.61 -12.21
C PHE A 688 -18.70 -19.34 -12.62
N GLU A 689 -18.42 -19.37 -13.91
CA GLU A 689 -17.18 -19.88 -14.49
C GLU A 689 -16.08 -18.83 -14.42
N GLN A 690 -14.90 -19.24 -13.96
CA GLN A 690 -13.74 -18.38 -13.83
C GLN A 690 -12.71 -18.74 -14.89
N HIS A 691 -12.49 -17.81 -15.83
CA HIS A 691 -11.30 -17.78 -16.66
C HIS A 691 -10.16 -17.13 -15.89
N TRP A 692 -9.01 -17.78 -15.87
CA TRP A 692 -7.78 -17.33 -15.21
C TRP A 692 -6.81 -16.64 -16.17
N GLU A 693 -7.12 -16.60 -17.47
CA GLU A 693 -6.38 -15.84 -18.49
C GLU A 693 -4.86 -16.11 -18.45
N SER A 694 -4.48 -17.39 -18.37
CA SER A 694 -3.10 -17.86 -18.22
C SER A 694 -2.39 -17.39 -16.94
N MET A 695 -3.13 -17.02 -15.90
CA MET A 695 -2.56 -16.77 -14.57
C MET A 695 -1.82 -18.02 -14.07
N LYS A 696 -0.61 -17.81 -13.53
CA LYS A 696 0.21 -18.89 -12.98
C LYS A 696 -0.60 -19.80 -12.08
N GLN A 697 -0.49 -21.09 -12.35
CA GLN A 697 -1.17 -22.15 -11.61
C GLN A 697 -0.55 -22.29 -10.22
N ALA A 698 -1.38 -22.67 -9.25
CA ALA A 698 -0.94 -23.15 -7.94
C ALA A 698 -1.09 -24.66 -7.92
N LEU A 699 -0.07 -25.37 -7.45
CA LEU A 699 -0.12 -26.83 -7.37
C LEU A 699 -1.04 -27.28 -6.23
N PRO A 700 -2.15 -28.00 -6.50
CA PRO A 700 -2.94 -28.61 -5.46
C PRO A 700 -2.14 -29.74 -4.78
N VAL A 701 -2.00 -29.68 -3.45
CA VAL A 701 -1.42 -30.75 -2.64
C VAL A 701 -2.54 -31.39 -1.85
N LEU A 702 -2.85 -32.64 -2.13
CA LEU A 702 -3.98 -33.35 -1.53
C LEU A 702 -3.53 -34.07 -0.26
N SER A 703 -4.18 -33.79 0.86
CA SER A 703 -3.94 -34.41 2.16
C SER A 703 -5.17 -35.13 2.68
N GLY A 704 -4.99 -36.16 3.51
CA GLY A 704 -6.07 -36.89 4.17
C GLY A 704 -5.99 -38.41 4.02
N LYS A 705 -7.08 -39.11 4.37
CA LYS A 705 -7.21 -40.58 4.22
C LYS A 705 -7.52 -41.00 2.78
N LEU A 706 -6.71 -40.56 1.83
CA LEU A 706 -6.82 -40.87 0.41
C LEU A 706 -6.37 -42.32 0.13
N HIS A 707 -7.08 -43.04 -0.74
CA HIS A 707 -6.66 -44.36 -1.25
C HIS A 707 -6.69 -44.45 -2.78
N ALA A 708 -6.00 -45.43 -3.35
CA ALA A 708 -5.73 -45.50 -4.79
C ALA A 708 -6.99 -45.47 -5.68
N LEU A 709 -8.08 -46.12 -5.27
CA LEU A 709 -9.33 -46.18 -6.04
C LEU A 709 -10.06 -44.83 -6.20
N GLN A 710 -9.67 -43.79 -5.45
CA GLN A 710 -10.25 -42.45 -5.57
C GLN A 710 -9.56 -41.59 -6.64
N LEU A 711 -8.36 -41.97 -7.08
CA LEU A 711 -7.57 -41.21 -8.03
C LEU A 711 -8.19 -41.08 -9.42
N PRO A 712 -8.81 -42.12 -10.03
CA PRO A 712 -9.33 -42.00 -11.39
C PRO A 712 -10.42 -40.93 -11.51
N LEU A 713 -11.34 -40.89 -10.54
CA LEU A 713 -12.39 -39.87 -10.48
C LEU A 713 -11.81 -38.46 -10.31
N LEU A 714 -10.77 -38.33 -9.48
CA LEU A 714 -10.07 -37.07 -9.27
C LEU A 714 -9.34 -36.60 -10.55
N PHE A 715 -8.66 -37.51 -11.25
CA PHE A 715 -7.94 -37.20 -12.49
C PHE A 715 -8.89 -36.80 -13.62
N GLU A 716 -10.07 -37.42 -13.70
CA GLU A 716 -11.11 -37.00 -14.66
C GLU A 716 -11.56 -35.56 -14.46
N VAL A 717 -11.77 -35.14 -13.21
CA VAL A 717 -12.17 -33.76 -12.93
C VAL A 717 -11.02 -32.77 -13.19
N LEU A 718 -9.77 -33.18 -12.97
CA LEU A 718 -8.60 -32.34 -13.23
C LEU A 718 -8.18 -32.34 -14.71
N GLY A 719 -8.56 -33.36 -15.48
CA GLY A 719 -8.10 -33.60 -16.85
C GLY A 719 -6.64 -34.04 -16.96
N HIS A 720 -5.92 -34.21 -15.85
CA HIS A 720 -4.53 -34.65 -15.78
C HIS A 720 -4.23 -35.38 -14.45
N SER A 721 -3.11 -36.10 -14.39
CA SER A 721 -2.67 -36.82 -13.18
C SER A 721 -1.54 -36.12 -12.39
N ASP A 722 -1.11 -34.93 -12.83
CA ASP A 722 -0.04 -34.15 -12.19
C ASP A 722 -0.48 -33.50 -10.87
N VAL A 723 -0.59 -34.32 -9.82
CA VAL A 723 -0.94 -33.89 -8.47
C VAL A 723 0.10 -34.38 -7.45
N LEU A 724 0.29 -33.62 -6.38
CA LEU A 724 1.00 -34.08 -5.19
C LEU A 724 -0.02 -34.57 -4.17
N ALA A 725 0.17 -35.78 -3.64
CA ALA A 725 -0.67 -36.35 -2.59
C ALA A 725 0.17 -36.75 -1.37
N THR A 726 -0.28 -36.39 -0.18
CA THR A 726 0.27 -36.81 1.12
C THR A 726 -0.71 -37.77 1.78
N THR A 727 -0.36 -39.05 1.88
CA THR A 727 -1.29 -40.10 2.36
C THR A 727 -0.96 -40.56 3.77
N GLU A 728 -1.98 -40.65 4.64
CA GLU A 728 -1.84 -41.23 5.99
C GLU A 728 -2.13 -42.75 6.05
N VAL A 729 -2.74 -43.33 5.00
CA VAL A 729 -3.26 -44.70 5.06
C VAL A 729 -2.35 -45.69 4.32
N SER A 730 -1.62 -46.50 5.09
CA SER A 730 -1.03 -47.74 4.62
C SER A 730 -2.13 -48.82 4.53
N VAL A 731 -2.52 -49.22 3.33
CA VAL A 731 -3.34 -50.43 3.14
C VAL A 731 -2.42 -51.65 3.23
N SER A 732 -1.97 -51.96 4.44
CA SER A 732 -1.30 -53.21 4.80
C SER A 732 -1.19 -53.23 6.32
N ARG A 733 -1.60 -54.34 6.95
CA ARG A 733 -1.49 -54.53 8.41
C ARG A 733 -0.03 -54.58 8.91
N LYS A 734 1.00 -54.40 8.07
CA LYS A 734 2.40 -54.50 8.50
C LYS A 734 3.43 -53.53 7.91
N ASP A 735 3.19 -52.76 6.84
CA ASP A 735 4.19 -51.81 6.30
C ASP A 735 3.57 -50.66 5.47
N SER A 736 4.23 -49.50 5.41
CA SER A 736 3.79 -48.29 4.69
C SER A 736 4.12 -48.26 3.18
N SER A 737 4.98 -49.15 2.71
CA SER A 737 5.47 -49.25 1.32
C SER A 737 4.45 -49.75 0.26
N PRO A 738 3.47 -50.63 0.57
CA PRO A 738 2.52 -51.17 -0.43
C PRO A 738 1.52 -50.12 -0.96
N GLY A 739 1.11 -49.15 -0.14
CA GLY A 739 0.14 -48.11 -0.55
C GLY A 739 0.62 -47.22 -1.69
N LEU A 740 1.93 -46.97 -1.81
CA LEU A 740 2.50 -46.14 -2.88
C LEU A 740 2.46 -46.81 -4.26
N ARG A 741 2.51 -48.16 -4.30
CA ARG A 741 2.50 -48.93 -5.55
C ARG A 741 1.11 -48.91 -6.18
N SER A 742 0.07 -49.11 -5.38
CA SER A 742 -1.32 -49.08 -5.88
C SER A 742 -1.69 -47.71 -6.48
N PHE A 743 -1.22 -46.59 -5.92
CA PHE A 743 -1.41 -45.25 -6.49
C PHE A 743 -0.79 -45.12 -7.88
N ARG A 744 0.48 -45.54 -8.05
CA ARG A 744 1.15 -45.52 -9.36
C ARG A 744 0.53 -46.51 -10.36
N THR A 745 0.08 -47.67 -9.89
CA THR A 745 -0.57 -48.67 -10.74
C THR A 745 -1.89 -48.12 -11.29
N VAL A 746 -2.72 -47.51 -10.44
CA VAL A 746 -3.99 -46.88 -10.85
C VAL A 746 -3.75 -45.73 -11.82
N GLU A 747 -2.77 -44.87 -11.56
CA GLU A 747 -2.39 -43.77 -12.45
C GLU A 747 -1.97 -44.26 -13.84
N LYS A 748 -1.17 -45.33 -13.93
CA LYS A 748 -0.78 -45.92 -15.21
C LYS A 748 -1.99 -46.45 -16.00
N VAL A 749 -2.92 -47.11 -15.30
CA VAL A 749 -4.16 -47.63 -15.92
C VAL A 749 -5.02 -46.48 -16.42
N TRP A 750 -5.22 -45.45 -15.60
CA TRP A 750 -5.99 -44.26 -15.98
C TRP A 750 -5.34 -43.53 -17.16
N ARG A 751 -4.01 -43.32 -17.16
CA ARG A 751 -3.28 -42.69 -18.29
C ARG A 751 -3.40 -43.50 -19.59
N ALA A 752 -3.38 -44.82 -19.51
CA ALA A 752 -3.56 -45.68 -20.69
C ALA A 752 -4.98 -45.55 -21.26
N TRP A 753 -5.99 -45.52 -20.38
CA TRP A 753 -7.38 -45.30 -20.77
C TRP A 753 -7.63 -43.87 -21.30
N HIS A 754 -7.11 -42.83 -20.63
CA HIS A 754 -7.31 -41.42 -20.98
C HIS A 754 -6.69 -41.04 -22.35
N ARG A 755 -5.63 -41.74 -22.76
CA ARG A 755 -4.98 -41.62 -24.08
C ARG A 755 -5.62 -42.47 -25.18
N GLY A 756 -6.53 -43.39 -24.84
CA GLY A 756 -7.25 -44.20 -25.82
C GLY A 756 -8.25 -43.37 -26.63
N GLU A 757 -8.45 -43.72 -27.90
CA GLU A 757 -9.41 -43.06 -28.79
C GLU A 757 -10.88 -43.33 -28.40
N ASP A 758 -11.14 -44.39 -27.64
CA ASP A 758 -12.45 -44.81 -27.11
C ASP A 758 -12.44 -44.79 -25.57
N ARG A 759 -12.96 -43.71 -24.97
CA ARG A 759 -13.09 -43.52 -23.51
C ARG A 759 -14.35 -44.20 -22.98
N ASP A 760 -14.31 -45.53 -22.91
CA ASP A 760 -15.39 -46.35 -22.34
C ASP A 760 -15.10 -46.68 -20.87
N ASP A 761 -16.00 -46.33 -19.96
CA ASP A 761 -15.89 -46.60 -18.52
C ASP A 761 -15.72 -48.11 -18.23
N ALA A 762 -16.31 -48.98 -19.05
CA ALA A 762 -16.14 -50.43 -18.93
C ALA A 762 -14.69 -50.87 -19.15
N ARG A 763 -13.93 -50.17 -20.00
CA ARG A 763 -12.50 -50.46 -20.26
C ARG A 763 -11.60 -50.00 -19.13
N LEU A 764 -11.93 -48.87 -18.48
CA LEU A 764 -11.22 -48.42 -17.28
C LEU A 764 -11.41 -49.43 -16.14
N ALA A 765 -12.65 -49.88 -15.91
CA ALA A 765 -12.97 -50.89 -14.92
C ALA A 765 -12.24 -52.23 -15.18
N GLN A 766 -12.25 -52.72 -16.43
CA GLN A 766 -11.50 -53.92 -16.81
C GLN A 766 -10.00 -53.77 -16.62
N GLY A 767 -9.43 -52.60 -16.96
CA GLY A 767 -8.02 -52.30 -16.77
C GLY A 767 -7.61 -52.28 -15.30
N LEU A 768 -8.45 -51.74 -14.42
CA LEU A 768 -8.21 -51.71 -12.98
C LEU A 768 -8.33 -53.10 -12.34
N ILE A 769 -9.31 -53.91 -12.76
CA ILE A 769 -9.46 -55.30 -12.31
C ILE A 769 -8.26 -56.14 -12.78
N ALA A 770 -7.83 -55.99 -14.03
CA ALA A 770 -6.65 -56.67 -14.55
C ALA A 770 -5.35 -56.26 -13.83
N ALA A 771 -5.25 -55.00 -13.41
CA ALA A 771 -4.13 -54.51 -12.60
C ALA A 771 -4.18 -55.03 -11.17
N ALA A 772 -5.36 -55.09 -10.54
CA ALA A 772 -5.56 -55.65 -9.20
C ALA A 772 -5.19 -57.15 -9.14
N ARG A 773 -5.39 -57.90 -10.24
CA ARG A 773 -4.93 -59.30 -10.35
C ARG A 773 -3.40 -59.45 -10.27
N ARG A 774 -2.65 -58.43 -10.70
CA ARG A 774 -1.17 -58.46 -10.80
C ARG A 774 -0.48 -57.72 -9.66
N ASP A 775 -1.18 -56.80 -9.00
CA ASP A 775 -0.67 -55.97 -7.92
C ASP A 775 -1.46 -56.24 -6.64
N SER A 776 -0.87 -57.02 -5.72
CA SER A 776 -1.49 -57.37 -4.44
C SER A 776 -1.85 -56.14 -3.60
N SER A 777 -1.11 -55.03 -3.76
CA SER A 777 -1.40 -53.80 -3.03
C SER A 777 -2.65 -53.07 -3.55
N LEU A 778 -2.96 -53.24 -4.84
CA LEU A 778 -4.19 -52.73 -5.42
C LEU A 778 -5.36 -53.65 -5.05
N LEU A 779 -5.15 -54.97 -5.03
CA LEU A 779 -6.15 -55.93 -4.54
C LEU A 779 -6.54 -55.67 -3.08
N ASP A 780 -5.57 -55.43 -2.21
CA ASP A 780 -5.81 -55.05 -0.82
C ASP A 780 -6.65 -53.77 -0.71
N ALA A 781 -6.50 -52.82 -1.65
CA ALA A 781 -7.32 -51.62 -1.70
C ALA A 781 -8.77 -51.89 -2.16
N PHE A 782 -8.99 -52.84 -3.08
CA PHE A 782 -10.33 -53.30 -3.45
C PHE A 782 -11.04 -53.97 -2.27
N ASP A 783 -10.34 -54.80 -1.50
CA ASP A 783 -10.90 -55.48 -0.32
C ASP A 783 -11.15 -54.52 0.85
N ALA A 784 -10.25 -53.54 1.05
CA ALA A 784 -10.38 -52.55 2.12
C ALA A 784 -11.48 -51.51 1.86
N PHE A 785 -11.78 -51.20 0.59
CA PHE A 785 -12.72 -50.15 0.19
C PHE A 785 -13.76 -50.67 -0.84
N PRO A 786 -14.63 -51.62 -0.43
CA PRO A 786 -15.51 -52.32 -1.36
C PRO A 786 -16.58 -51.43 -2.00
N ASP A 787 -17.03 -50.38 -1.33
CA ASP A 787 -18.04 -49.46 -1.87
C ASP A 787 -17.47 -48.62 -3.02
N ASP A 788 -16.29 -48.04 -2.83
CA ASP A 788 -15.58 -47.30 -3.88
C ASP A 788 -15.16 -48.23 -5.04
N ALA A 789 -14.79 -49.47 -4.74
CA ALA A 789 -14.52 -50.49 -5.76
C ALA A 789 -15.78 -50.88 -6.55
N ASN A 790 -16.95 -50.97 -5.92
CA ASN A 790 -18.21 -51.27 -6.61
C ASN A 790 -18.67 -50.13 -7.51
N VAL A 791 -18.42 -48.88 -7.11
CA VAL A 791 -18.73 -47.69 -7.94
C VAL A 791 -17.85 -47.66 -9.18
N LEU A 792 -16.54 -47.90 -9.01
CA LEU A 792 -15.58 -47.82 -10.10
C LEU A 792 -15.55 -49.07 -10.98
N CYS A 793 -15.86 -50.24 -10.40
CA CYS A 793 -15.75 -51.56 -11.04
C CYS A 793 -16.93 -52.46 -10.61
N PRO A 794 -18.14 -52.27 -11.17
CA PRO A 794 -19.31 -53.06 -10.79
C PRO A 794 -19.08 -54.57 -11.00
N GLY A 795 -19.36 -55.39 -9.99
CA GLY A 795 -19.21 -56.85 -10.07
C GLY A 795 -17.77 -57.37 -9.97
N TRP A 796 -16.80 -56.53 -9.54
CA TRP A 796 -15.38 -56.89 -9.46
C TRP A 796 -15.10 -58.20 -8.69
N ARG A 797 -15.87 -58.50 -7.62
CA ARG A 797 -15.70 -59.74 -6.84
C ARG A 797 -15.98 -61.00 -7.66
N GLN A 798 -17.02 -60.99 -8.50
CA GLN A 798 -17.33 -62.11 -9.39
C GLN A 798 -16.27 -62.21 -10.48
N GLN A 799 -15.86 -61.08 -11.07
CA GLN A 799 -14.84 -61.06 -12.13
C GLN A 799 -13.43 -61.46 -11.66
N LEU A 800 -13.10 -61.26 -10.37
CA LEU A 800 -11.88 -61.80 -9.77
C LEU A 800 -12.01 -63.29 -9.39
N ALA A 801 -13.20 -63.75 -8.99
CA ALA A 801 -13.45 -65.14 -8.59
C ALA A 801 -13.68 -66.10 -9.77
N ASP A 802 -14.30 -65.64 -10.87
CA ASP A 802 -14.63 -66.44 -12.06
C ASP A 802 -13.36 -66.86 -12.83
N GLU A 803 -12.27 -66.10 -12.72
CA GLU A 803 -10.95 -66.46 -13.28
C GLU A 803 -10.07 -67.30 -12.34
N GLU A 804 -10.26 -67.26 -11.01
CA GLU A 804 -9.62 -68.23 -10.10
C GLU A 804 -10.08 -69.67 -10.41
N ARG A 805 -11.33 -69.84 -10.88
CA ARG A 805 -11.83 -71.12 -11.42
C ARG A 805 -11.27 -71.46 -12.81
N ALA A 806 -10.71 -70.47 -13.53
CA ALA A 806 -10.13 -70.64 -14.87
C ALA A 806 -8.61 -70.93 -14.87
N GLY A 807 -7.97 -71.05 -13.70
CA GLY A 807 -6.68 -71.76 -13.57
C GLY A 807 -5.39 -70.93 -13.62
N ALA A 808 -5.37 -69.66 -13.19
CA ALA A 808 -4.13 -68.91 -12.99
C ALA A 808 -3.71 -68.87 -11.50
N SER A 809 -2.55 -69.45 -11.17
CA SER A 809 -2.04 -69.63 -9.81
C SER A 809 -1.65 -68.32 -9.11
N ARG A 810 -2.11 -68.12 -7.86
CA ARG A 810 -1.67 -67.06 -6.93
C ARG A 810 -0.16 -67.15 -6.61
N PRO A 811 0.59 -66.04 -6.50
CA PRO A 811 1.80 -66.01 -5.67
C PRO A 811 1.38 -66.09 -4.20
N ARG A 812 1.95 -67.04 -3.44
CA ARG A 812 1.64 -67.24 -2.02
C ARG A 812 2.17 -66.08 -1.16
N LEU A 813 1.35 -65.74 -0.16
CA LEU A 813 1.52 -64.75 0.92
C LEU A 813 2.87 -64.77 1.62
#